data_AF-A0A640P934-F1
#
_entry.id   AF-A0A640P934-F1
#
_cell.length_a   1.000
_cell.length_b   1.000
_cell.length_c   1.000
_cell.angle_alpha   90.00
_cell.angle_beta   90.00
_cell.angle_gamma   90.00
#
_symmetry.space_group_name_H-M   'P 1'
#
loop_
_entity.id
_entity.type
_entity.pdbx_description
1 polymer ?
#
loop_
_entity_poly.entity_id
_entity_poly.type
_entity_poly.pdbx_seq_one_letter_code
_entity_poly.pdbx_strand_id
1 'polypeptide(L)'
;MCSSRRKAHHGLSGCLLFLFSLIVSPLVFAKTDLVFIVDGSGSISATDWNIQRQGIVSALQDPLVVPRDGEITVTVVQFASTARIEFPYRVIDSEADAQAAINAVQSMSQYSGSTGPGYGIALATNHLIGNGALEEDFQSYCMSTDGSPNSGPSVSSTISSAQSAAFTLDRFSVIAIEDPPFFYAADAQSNYGSQVFGGGAVFVVNNFTQFASFVGSLCLGEPLKLVGMEVTQVIQDLENKVALVEDKKTLVRTYLEPATGTDPVKASARLKGTRNGVELAGSPLTAVNSGGSIVAKPDALDRRKNLSDSLNFRLPDSWLSGEVTLELEGVGGTLDCKESAGPTANDCKTTVTFNSGSDFEVKLVKVKYENGGSTIVPSSADINELERRLLATYPTANIDRTTGTLDLGSVNHPQAGDVNSSLETMRFLDFCWNIFPFNCKRLYYGAVDQTGQLRYGTGFTGGLANDIPGSVSTGVIRDGNAYGRNRHGHEIGHTIGRHHATNAALVGTVVSGSTTYEKGPCNSVADSAAPNFPNIFNVNGAQRATIGPMNSGQDKLVFGWDSQRNSVVDPEQTFAMMSYCGPFRWPSDFTYEGIRNFVNGAASASSLSVASANDALFQPTQMLSATQAWILVRGIIDIDAESIVFKPVVSFELDTGITPPYPTGNDYVLIVKDQNGVELNRYPFTPPIMSGDSETGNEVSPETPIELGLVNIPVMADANTAEYVVEKQSNDAVLGSLVASDNAPEVTVVYPNGGEVLNPPDADFKWTGLDADGGPLTYTVQFSEDGGSTWETLVTDYTDTTLNVTLSDIAQTLNGLLRVQVSDGFHTAQDTSDSTFITPNTPPSCDIVNPLDNSSFVGVQPIVFDAFVSDAEGDVSNVQWSSNLDGNIGNGESIISELGSGSLPSGIRRLREGTHTITMTCSDSGGLTDSSSVTIEVSLIQRQIKGDADNDGDIDMNDINLLRQDLGNSIDGISCGAKCDMNDDAVINALDMRLAAIACTRPGCAID
;
A
#
# COMPACT_ATOMS: atom_id res chain seq x y z
N MET A 1 42.51 -34.18 35.45
CA MET A 1 42.33 -35.49 36.14
C MET A 1 41.75 -36.47 35.12
N CYS A 2 42.30 -37.69 35.06
CA CYS A 2 42.05 -38.80 34.10
C CYS A 2 42.43 -38.51 32.62
N SER A 3 43.65 -38.79 32.15
CA SER A 3 44.25 -40.10 31.77
C SER A 3 43.51 -40.75 30.58
N SER A 4 44.11 -40.98 29.42
CA SER A 4 45.26 -41.88 29.26
C SER A 4 46.13 -41.63 28.01
N ARG A 5 47.41 -41.98 28.17
CA ARG A 5 48.49 -42.00 27.16
C ARG A 5 48.65 -43.41 26.55
N ARG A 6 49.38 -43.41 25.42
CA ARG A 6 50.31 -44.44 24.88
C ARG A 6 49.71 -45.32 23.77
N LYS A 7 50.36 -45.28 22.59
CA LYS A 7 51.57 -46.08 22.31
C LYS A 7 52.32 -45.55 21.09
N ALA A 8 53.62 -45.39 21.27
CA ALA A 8 54.60 -45.31 20.20
C ALA A 8 55.11 -46.73 19.88
N HIS A 9 55.34 -47.02 18.60
CA HIS A 9 56.39 -47.95 18.18
C HIS A 9 56.96 -47.51 16.83
N HIS A 10 58.27 -47.28 16.81
CA HIS A 10 59.09 -47.06 15.63
C HIS A 10 59.24 -48.35 14.80
N GLY A 11 59.23 -48.19 13.48
CA GLY A 11 59.74 -49.15 12.50
C GLY A 11 60.14 -48.41 11.23
N LEU A 12 61.45 -48.34 10.96
CA LEU A 12 62.06 -47.72 9.78
C LEU A 12 61.64 -48.40 8.47
N SER A 13 61.28 -47.61 7.46
CA SER A 13 61.80 -47.77 6.09
C SER A 13 61.39 -46.59 5.24
N GLY A 14 62.38 -45.86 4.73
CA GLY A 14 62.16 -44.82 3.73
C GLY A 14 61.64 -45.44 2.44
N CYS A 15 60.51 -44.93 1.97
CA CYS A 15 60.06 -45.09 0.60
C CYS A 15 59.47 -43.75 0.16
N LEU A 16 60.06 -43.20 -0.90
CA LEU A 16 59.58 -42.05 -1.65
C LEU A 16 58.07 -42.22 -1.96
N LEU A 17 57.24 -41.36 -1.38
CA LEU A 17 55.83 -41.22 -1.77
C LEU A 17 55.72 -39.98 -2.65
N PHE A 18 55.48 -40.23 -3.94
CA PHE A 18 55.02 -39.24 -4.91
C PHE A 18 53.79 -38.52 -4.33
N LEU A 19 53.93 -37.22 -4.04
CA LEU A 19 52.78 -36.34 -3.90
C LEU A 19 52.17 -36.19 -5.30
N PHE A 20 51.06 -36.89 -5.54
CA PHE A 20 50.09 -36.45 -6.54
C PHE A 20 49.50 -35.14 -6.01
N SER A 21 50.01 -34.02 -6.51
CA SER A 21 49.29 -32.76 -6.47
C SER A 21 48.04 -32.97 -7.32
N LEU A 22 46.90 -33.16 -6.66
CA LEU A 22 45.60 -32.90 -7.26
C LEU A 22 45.61 -31.41 -7.60
N ILE A 23 45.96 -31.11 -8.85
CA ILE A 23 45.64 -29.85 -9.49
C ILE A 23 44.11 -29.84 -9.54
N VAL A 24 43.49 -29.22 -8.53
CA VAL A 24 42.17 -28.64 -8.71
C VAL A 24 42.40 -27.58 -9.78
N SER A 25 42.04 -27.90 -11.02
CA SER A 25 41.98 -26.87 -12.05
C SER A 25 40.93 -25.87 -11.56
N PRO A 26 41.23 -24.57 -11.50
CA PRO A 26 40.16 -23.60 -11.34
C PRO A 26 39.15 -23.88 -12.45
N LEU A 27 37.85 -23.90 -12.13
CA LEU A 27 36.84 -23.79 -13.19
C LEU A 27 37.19 -22.52 -13.95
N VAL A 28 37.68 -22.67 -15.18
CA VAL A 28 37.80 -21.56 -16.12
C VAL A 28 36.39 -21.40 -16.67
N PHE A 29 35.70 -20.31 -16.30
CA PHE A 29 34.47 -19.92 -16.96
C PHE A 29 34.77 -19.67 -18.45
N ALA A 30 33.88 -20.13 -19.33
CA ALA A 30 33.97 -19.83 -20.75
C ALA A 30 33.84 -18.31 -20.95
N LYS A 31 34.74 -17.71 -21.74
CA LYS A 31 34.61 -16.28 -22.06
C LYS A 31 33.47 -16.08 -23.04
N THR A 32 32.83 -14.92 -23.02
CA THR A 32 31.79 -14.57 -23.99
C THR A 32 32.35 -13.63 -25.06
N ASP A 33 32.23 -14.04 -26.31
CA ASP A 33 32.57 -13.22 -27.47
C ASP A 33 31.28 -12.54 -27.99
N LEU A 34 31.07 -11.28 -27.59
CA LEU A 34 29.91 -10.48 -27.94
C LEU A 34 30.16 -9.70 -29.25
N VAL A 35 29.27 -9.91 -30.23
CA VAL A 35 29.32 -9.18 -31.49
C VAL A 35 28.06 -8.35 -31.70
N PHE A 36 28.21 -7.03 -31.76
CA PHE A 36 27.16 -6.14 -32.24
C PHE A 36 27.18 -6.05 -33.76
N ILE A 37 26.07 -6.40 -34.42
CA ILE A 37 25.91 -6.34 -35.88
C ILE A 37 24.86 -5.25 -36.19
N VAL A 38 25.32 -4.05 -36.48
CA VAL A 38 24.51 -2.82 -36.50
C VAL A 38 24.10 -2.45 -37.92
N ASP A 39 22.80 -2.31 -38.16
CA ASP A 39 22.29 -1.82 -39.44
C ASP A 39 22.58 -0.33 -39.61
N GLY A 40 23.31 -0.01 -40.67
CA GLY A 40 23.58 1.35 -41.13
C GLY A 40 23.01 1.63 -42.50
N SER A 41 22.00 0.86 -42.94
CA SER A 41 21.34 1.01 -44.24
C SER A 41 20.55 2.32 -44.34
N GLY A 42 20.03 2.60 -45.53
CA GLY A 42 19.31 3.85 -45.81
C GLY A 42 17.88 3.90 -45.27
N SER A 43 17.33 2.80 -44.74
CA SER A 43 16.05 2.82 -44.02
C SER A 43 16.21 3.50 -42.66
N ILE A 44 17.32 3.23 -41.97
CA ILE A 44 17.62 3.75 -40.64
C ILE A 44 17.55 5.28 -40.63
N SER A 45 16.56 5.82 -39.91
CA SER A 45 16.42 7.26 -39.72
C SER A 45 17.51 7.84 -38.81
N ALA A 46 17.62 9.16 -38.73
CA ALA A 46 18.53 9.80 -37.77
C ALA A 46 18.15 9.48 -36.31
N THR A 47 16.86 9.27 -36.04
CA THR A 47 16.36 8.88 -34.72
C THR A 47 16.75 7.44 -34.41
N ASP A 48 16.53 6.52 -35.34
CA ASP A 48 16.81 5.08 -35.14
C ASP A 48 18.32 4.81 -35.10
N TRP A 49 19.09 5.55 -35.88
CA TRP A 49 20.55 5.54 -35.78
C TRP A 49 21.02 5.93 -34.37
N ASN A 50 20.38 6.92 -33.76
CA ASN A 50 20.68 7.32 -32.40
C ASN A 50 20.21 6.25 -31.39
N ILE A 51 19.08 5.59 -31.62
CA ILE A 51 18.59 4.48 -30.77
C ILE A 51 19.63 3.35 -30.69
N GLN A 52 20.12 2.87 -31.85
CA GLN A 52 21.13 1.80 -31.90
C GLN A 52 22.43 2.21 -31.21
N ARG A 53 22.95 3.38 -31.58
CA ARG A 53 24.25 3.83 -31.07
C ARG A 53 24.24 4.10 -29.58
N GLN A 54 23.24 4.83 -29.09
CA GLN A 54 23.14 5.10 -27.67
C GLN A 54 22.80 3.84 -26.88
N GLY A 55 22.02 2.92 -27.44
CA GLY A 55 21.71 1.65 -26.78
C GLY A 55 22.95 0.78 -26.56
N ILE A 56 23.79 0.65 -27.58
CA ILE A 56 25.08 -0.06 -27.46
C ILE A 56 26.01 0.68 -26.49
N VAL A 57 26.09 2.01 -26.56
CA VAL A 57 26.91 2.81 -25.63
C VAL A 57 26.46 2.60 -24.19
N SER A 58 25.17 2.69 -23.90
CA SER A 58 24.62 2.50 -22.57
C SER A 58 24.87 1.08 -22.06
N ALA A 59 24.72 0.04 -22.90
CA ALA A 59 25.07 -1.32 -22.54
C ALA A 59 26.57 -1.49 -22.23
N LEU A 60 27.44 -0.87 -23.04
CA LEU A 60 28.89 -0.90 -22.81
C LEU A 60 29.30 -0.13 -21.55
N GLN A 61 28.55 0.88 -21.13
CA GLN A 61 28.81 1.68 -19.92
C GLN A 61 28.39 0.96 -18.63
N ASP A 62 27.45 0.04 -18.70
CA ASP A 62 26.93 -0.70 -17.55
C ASP A 62 27.82 -1.93 -17.26
N PRO A 63 28.58 -1.96 -16.15
CA PRO A 63 29.49 -3.05 -15.83
C PRO A 63 28.78 -4.36 -15.46
N LEU A 64 27.47 -4.35 -15.17
CA LEU A 64 26.69 -5.58 -15.01
C LEU A 64 26.23 -6.16 -16.34
N VAL A 65 26.16 -5.32 -17.39
CA VAL A 65 25.87 -5.78 -18.75
C VAL A 65 27.18 -6.20 -19.42
N VAL A 66 28.22 -5.38 -19.37
CA VAL A 66 29.55 -5.70 -19.90
C VAL A 66 30.61 -5.57 -18.80
N PRO A 67 30.95 -6.66 -18.09
CA PRO A 67 31.95 -6.67 -17.03
C PRO A 67 33.34 -6.19 -17.48
N ARG A 68 34.16 -5.78 -16.50
CA ARG A 68 35.53 -5.26 -16.68
C ARG A 68 36.58 -6.21 -16.12
N ASP A 69 36.30 -7.50 -16.16
CA ASP A 69 37.11 -8.58 -15.56
C ASP A 69 37.81 -9.44 -16.62
N GLY A 70 37.60 -9.14 -17.91
CA GLY A 70 38.17 -9.86 -19.03
C GLY A 70 37.40 -11.12 -19.44
N GLU A 71 36.19 -11.32 -18.91
CA GLU A 71 35.30 -12.41 -19.32
C GLU A 71 34.57 -12.13 -20.65
N ILE A 72 34.41 -10.85 -21.01
CA ILE A 72 33.76 -10.47 -22.27
C ILE A 72 34.77 -9.89 -23.26
N THR A 73 34.65 -10.32 -24.52
CA THR A 73 35.23 -9.61 -25.66
C THR A 73 34.14 -8.93 -26.47
N VAL A 74 34.45 -7.76 -27.04
CA VAL A 74 33.49 -6.97 -27.84
C VAL A 74 34.02 -6.80 -29.25
N THR A 75 33.14 -7.02 -30.23
CA THR A 75 33.32 -6.62 -31.63
C THR A 75 32.09 -5.84 -32.10
N VAL A 76 32.29 -4.76 -32.86
CA VAL A 76 31.18 -4.00 -33.48
C VAL A 76 31.36 -4.02 -35.00
N VAL A 77 30.35 -4.51 -35.71
CA VAL A 77 30.28 -4.61 -37.16
C VAL A 77 29.10 -3.78 -37.65
N GLN A 78 29.33 -2.85 -38.57
CA GLN A 78 28.24 -2.15 -39.26
C GLN A 78 27.96 -2.82 -40.61
N PHE A 79 26.69 -2.96 -41.00
CA PHE A 79 26.30 -3.46 -42.32
C PHE A 79 25.31 -2.55 -43.06
N ALA A 80 25.30 -2.66 -44.38
CA ALA A 80 24.31 -2.12 -45.31
C ALA A 80 24.41 -2.93 -46.62
N SER A 81 24.68 -2.29 -47.76
CA SER A 81 25.05 -2.97 -49.01
C SER A 81 26.39 -3.74 -48.94
N THR A 82 27.21 -3.39 -47.94
CA THR A 82 28.49 -4.03 -47.57
C THR A 82 28.66 -3.94 -46.05
N ALA A 83 29.66 -4.59 -45.45
CA ALA A 83 29.92 -4.51 -44.01
C ALA A 83 31.33 -4.00 -43.69
N ARG A 84 31.54 -3.43 -42.50
CA ARG A 84 32.85 -3.03 -41.97
C ARG A 84 32.95 -3.22 -40.46
N ILE A 85 34.16 -3.46 -39.97
CA ILE A 85 34.46 -3.49 -38.53
C ILE A 85 34.61 -2.04 -38.03
N GLU A 86 33.81 -1.67 -37.04
CA GLU A 86 33.87 -0.37 -36.35
C GLU A 86 34.73 -0.46 -35.09
N PHE A 87 34.62 -1.58 -34.37
CA PHE A 87 35.45 -1.89 -33.23
C PHE A 87 35.92 -3.35 -33.35
N PRO A 88 37.24 -3.60 -33.45
CA PRO A 88 37.75 -4.96 -33.61
C PRO A 88 37.65 -5.72 -32.29
N TYR A 89 37.56 -7.05 -32.40
CA TYR A 89 37.74 -8.01 -31.30
C TYR A 89 38.74 -7.53 -30.24
N ARG A 90 38.23 -7.22 -29.04
CA ARG A 90 39.02 -6.76 -27.91
C ARG A 90 38.39 -7.24 -26.61
N VAL A 91 39.23 -7.78 -25.74
CA VAL A 91 38.89 -8.15 -24.36
C VAL A 91 38.60 -6.88 -23.56
N ILE A 92 37.54 -6.90 -22.76
CA ILE A 92 37.17 -5.80 -21.86
C ILE A 92 37.57 -6.18 -20.43
N ASP A 93 38.79 -5.82 -20.03
CA ASP A 93 39.35 -6.07 -18.68
C ASP A 93 39.62 -4.78 -17.89
N SER A 94 39.22 -3.62 -18.43
CA SER A 94 39.31 -2.33 -17.77
C SER A 94 38.30 -1.33 -18.31
N GLU A 95 38.07 -0.27 -17.54
CA GLU A 95 37.22 0.84 -17.99
C GLU A 95 37.79 1.55 -19.23
N ALA A 96 39.11 1.51 -19.44
CA ALA A 96 39.73 2.09 -20.62
C ALA A 96 39.41 1.30 -21.90
N ASP A 97 39.26 -0.03 -21.82
CA ASP A 97 38.86 -0.88 -22.95
C ASP A 97 37.42 -0.60 -23.36
N ALA A 98 36.54 -0.51 -22.37
CA ALA A 98 35.15 -0.19 -22.61
C ALA A 98 34.96 1.23 -23.16
N GLN A 99 35.67 2.22 -22.61
CA GLN A 99 35.64 3.58 -23.15
C GLN A 99 36.14 3.63 -24.60
N ALA A 100 37.08 2.76 -24.99
CA ALA A 100 37.50 2.64 -26.37
C ALA A 100 36.38 2.10 -27.28
N ALA A 101 35.62 1.10 -26.83
CA ALA A 101 34.45 0.59 -27.54
C ALA A 101 33.36 1.67 -27.64
N ILE A 102 33.06 2.37 -26.54
CA ILE A 102 32.10 3.48 -26.49
C ILE A 102 32.48 4.58 -27.49
N ASN A 103 33.74 5.02 -27.49
CA ASN A 103 34.21 6.04 -28.42
C ASN A 103 34.09 5.60 -29.88
N ALA A 104 34.38 4.32 -30.16
CA ALA A 104 34.23 3.76 -31.51
C ALA A 104 32.76 3.85 -31.96
N VAL A 105 31.82 3.37 -31.15
CA VAL A 105 30.38 3.42 -31.43
C VAL A 105 29.86 4.85 -31.56
N GLN A 106 30.32 5.77 -30.71
CA GLN A 106 29.96 7.19 -30.78
C GLN A 106 30.51 7.88 -32.04
N SER A 107 31.60 7.39 -32.61
CA SER A 107 32.20 7.93 -33.82
C SER A 107 31.65 7.31 -35.12
N MET A 108 30.80 6.27 -35.01
CA MET A 108 30.25 5.58 -36.17
C MET A 108 29.48 6.55 -37.09
N SER A 109 29.80 6.45 -38.38
CA SER A 109 29.05 7.11 -39.47
C SER A 109 28.16 6.09 -40.17
N GLN A 110 26.91 6.44 -40.41
CA GLN A 110 25.95 5.59 -41.10
C GLN A 110 26.39 5.32 -42.54
N TYR A 111 26.30 4.07 -42.98
CA TYR A 111 26.66 3.63 -44.33
C TYR A 111 25.75 4.24 -45.42
N SER A 112 24.43 4.24 -45.16
CA SER A 112 23.35 4.34 -46.15
C SER A 112 23.34 3.15 -47.15
N GLY A 113 22.27 3.03 -47.96
CA GLY A 113 22.15 2.00 -48.99
C GLY A 113 21.14 0.90 -48.67
N SER A 114 21.38 -0.30 -49.18
CA SER A 114 20.49 -1.48 -49.02
C SER A 114 20.67 -2.13 -47.64
N THR A 115 19.72 -2.97 -47.24
CA THR A 115 19.68 -3.69 -45.95
C THR A 115 20.19 -5.11 -46.17
N GLY A 116 21.45 -5.37 -45.84
CA GLY A 116 22.15 -6.62 -46.14
C GLY A 116 22.76 -7.32 -44.91
N PRO A 117 21.94 -7.81 -43.96
CA PRO A 117 22.41 -8.38 -42.68
C PRO A 117 23.36 -9.57 -42.85
N GLY A 118 23.22 -10.35 -43.92
CA GLY A 118 24.14 -11.45 -44.23
C GLY A 118 25.60 -10.99 -44.43
N TYR A 119 25.83 -9.76 -44.91
CA TYR A 119 27.20 -9.23 -44.99
C TYR A 119 27.80 -8.98 -43.61
N GLY A 120 27.01 -8.49 -42.66
CA GLY A 120 27.42 -8.25 -41.29
C GLY A 120 27.78 -9.55 -40.58
N ILE A 121 26.89 -10.54 -40.64
CA ILE A 121 27.08 -11.87 -40.03
C ILE A 121 28.33 -12.54 -40.60
N ALA A 122 28.48 -12.57 -41.93
CA ALA A 122 29.66 -13.18 -42.56
C ALA A 122 30.97 -12.46 -42.20
N LEU A 123 30.97 -11.12 -42.11
CA LEU A 123 32.16 -10.37 -41.73
C LEU A 123 32.52 -10.60 -40.26
N ALA A 124 31.54 -10.60 -39.37
CA ALA A 124 31.71 -10.94 -37.96
C ALA A 124 32.38 -12.31 -37.81
N THR A 125 31.80 -13.35 -38.43
CA THR A 125 32.34 -14.72 -38.35
C THR A 125 33.78 -14.82 -38.83
N ASN A 126 34.10 -14.23 -39.99
CA ASN A 126 35.46 -14.24 -40.50
C ASN A 126 36.43 -13.46 -39.60
N HIS A 127 35.99 -12.36 -38.99
CA HIS A 127 36.80 -11.58 -38.06
C HIS A 127 37.13 -12.38 -36.79
N LEU A 128 36.15 -13.06 -36.21
CA LEU A 128 36.37 -13.90 -35.02
C LEU A 128 37.32 -15.08 -35.32
N ILE A 129 37.13 -15.78 -36.45
CA ILE A 129 38.06 -16.85 -36.91
C ILE A 129 39.48 -16.30 -37.03
N GLY A 130 39.64 -15.11 -37.63
CA GLY A 130 40.95 -14.48 -37.85
C GLY A 130 41.66 -14.04 -36.56
N ASN A 131 40.92 -13.82 -35.47
CA ASN A 131 41.46 -13.39 -34.18
C ASN A 131 41.55 -14.52 -33.14
N GLY A 132 41.24 -15.76 -33.55
CA GLY A 132 41.44 -16.94 -32.71
C GLY A 132 40.38 -17.15 -31.63
N ALA A 133 39.13 -16.75 -31.89
CA ALA A 133 37.98 -17.14 -31.07
C ALA A 133 37.97 -18.66 -30.89
N LEU A 134 37.78 -19.11 -29.64
CA LEU A 134 37.92 -20.51 -29.25
C LEU A 134 36.56 -21.24 -29.30
N GLU A 135 36.59 -22.56 -29.48
CA GLU A 135 35.36 -23.38 -29.50
C GLU A 135 34.73 -23.49 -28.11
N GLU A 136 35.52 -23.32 -27.06
CA GLU A 136 35.08 -23.28 -25.67
C GLU A 136 34.49 -21.94 -25.21
N ASP A 137 34.65 -20.86 -25.98
CA ASP A 137 34.10 -19.53 -25.67
C ASP A 137 32.65 -19.44 -26.19
N PHE A 138 31.76 -18.78 -25.44
CA PHE A 138 30.36 -18.59 -25.82
C PHE A 138 30.22 -17.48 -26.87
N GLN A 139 29.74 -17.82 -28.06
CA GLN A 139 29.70 -16.94 -29.22
C GLN A 139 28.30 -16.33 -29.38
N SER A 140 28.18 -15.02 -29.15
CA SER A 140 26.86 -14.34 -29.15
C SER A 140 26.79 -13.18 -30.14
N TYR A 141 25.89 -13.30 -31.11
CA TYR A 141 25.66 -12.28 -32.13
C TYR A 141 24.38 -11.50 -31.83
N CYS A 142 24.53 -10.20 -31.62
CA CYS A 142 23.48 -9.24 -31.28
C CYS A 142 23.27 -8.29 -32.46
N MET A 143 22.29 -8.57 -33.32
CA MET A 143 22.02 -7.76 -34.52
C MET A 143 20.98 -6.68 -34.22
N SER A 144 21.18 -5.46 -34.71
CA SER A 144 20.16 -4.40 -34.67
C SER A 144 19.76 -3.93 -36.07
N THR A 145 18.46 -3.66 -36.29
CA THR A 145 17.90 -3.35 -37.62
C THR A 145 16.53 -2.66 -37.52
N ASP A 146 16.15 -1.87 -38.52
CA ASP A 146 14.78 -1.32 -38.72
C ASP A 146 14.14 -1.81 -40.01
N GLY A 147 14.78 -2.75 -40.71
CA GLY A 147 14.49 -2.98 -42.12
C GLY A 147 14.42 -4.44 -42.48
N SER A 148 13.67 -4.73 -43.55
CA SER A 148 13.61 -6.07 -44.13
C SER A 148 14.86 -6.36 -44.97
N PRO A 149 15.46 -7.57 -44.88
CA PRO A 149 16.62 -7.93 -45.70
C PRO A 149 16.29 -7.80 -47.21
N ASN A 150 17.08 -7.02 -47.94
CA ASN A 150 16.84 -6.74 -49.36
C ASN A 150 18.10 -6.82 -50.25
N SER A 151 19.26 -7.14 -49.66
CA SER A 151 20.50 -7.36 -50.41
C SER A 151 21.41 -8.38 -49.69
N GLY A 152 22.42 -8.89 -50.41
CA GLY A 152 23.44 -9.78 -49.85
C GLY A 152 23.00 -11.23 -49.64
N PRO A 153 23.86 -12.04 -48.99
CA PRO A 153 23.55 -13.42 -48.60
C PRO A 153 22.34 -13.48 -47.67
N SER A 154 21.59 -14.59 -47.69
CA SER A 154 20.48 -14.76 -46.75
C SER A 154 20.98 -14.95 -45.33
N VAL A 155 20.28 -14.36 -44.36
CA VAL A 155 20.56 -14.50 -42.92
C VAL A 155 20.71 -15.97 -42.52
N SER A 156 19.79 -16.82 -42.99
CA SER A 156 19.81 -18.27 -42.75
C SER A 156 21.12 -18.93 -43.20
N SER A 157 21.59 -18.63 -44.41
CA SER A 157 22.80 -19.24 -44.96
C SER A 157 24.07 -18.80 -44.21
N THR A 158 24.11 -17.55 -43.77
CA THR A 158 25.25 -17.00 -43.01
C THR A 158 25.27 -17.49 -41.58
N ILE A 159 24.11 -17.67 -40.94
CA ILE A 159 24.00 -18.30 -39.62
C ILE A 159 24.44 -19.75 -39.67
N SER A 160 23.94 -20.54 -40.63
CA SER A 160 24.38 -21.94 -40.77
C SER A 160 25.89 -22.07 -41.01
N SER A 161 26.48 -21.09 -41.72
CA SER A 161 27.92 -21.03 -41.92
C SER A 161 28.67 -20.71 -40.62
N ALA A 162 28.14 -19.77 -39.80
CA ALA A 162 28.70 -19.42 -38.51
C ALA A 162 28.61 -20.56 -37.48
N GLN A 163 27.50 -21.31 -37.47
CA GLN A 163 27.32 -22.50 -36.62
C GLN A 163 28.25 -23.67 -37.01
N SER A 164 28.83 -23.64 -38.21
CA SER A 164 29.75 -24.67 -38.72
C SER A 164 31.20 -24.17 -38.82
N ALA A 165 31.53 -23.04 -38.18
CA ALA A 165 32.85 -22.43 -38.24
C ALA A 165 33.87 -23.17 -37.35
N ALA A 166 35.08 -22.63 -37.22
CA ALA A 166 36.10 -23.14 -36.28
C ALA A 166 35.71 -22.95 -34.80
N PHE A 167 34.62 -22.23 -34.55
CA PHE A 167 33.89 -22.11 -33.30
C PHE A 167 32.40 -22.40 -33.60
N THR A 168 31.59 -22.64 -32.57
CA THR A 168 30.13 -22.74 -32.72
C THR A 168 29.50 -21.39 -32.42
N LEU A 169 28.69 -20.84 -33.33
CA LEU A 169 27.83 -19.71 -32.96
C LEU A 169 26.73 -20.22 -32.01
N ASP A 170 26.80 -19.85 -30.74
CA ASP A 170 25.89 -20.37 -29.70
C ASP A 170 24.58 -19.60 -29.64
N ARG A 171 24.62 -18.30 -29.96
CA ARG A 171 23.43 -17.43 -29.89
C ARG A 171 23.33 -16.44 -31.04
N PHE A 172 22.10 -16.25 -31.51
CA PHE A 172 21.75 -15.15 -32.42
C PHE A 172 20.48 -14.44 -31.94
N SER A 173 20.62 -13.14 -31.67
CA SER A 173 19.57 -12.24 -31.17
C SER A 173 19.39 -11.06 -32.11
N VAL A 174 18.16 -10.53 -32.19
CA VAL A 174 17.82 -9.37 -33.02
C VAL A 174 17.10 -8.31 -32.18
N ILE A 175 17.68 -7.12 -32.10
CA ILE A 175 17.07 -5.92 -31.52
C ILE A 175 16.55 -5.05 -32.68
N ALA A 176 15.29 -5.26 -33.02
CA ALA A 176 14.57 -4.49 -34.03
C ALA A 176 14.13 -3.13 -33.50
N ILE A 177 14.15 -2.10 -34.35
CA ILE A 177 13.62 -0.77 -34.05
C ILE A 177 12.34 -0.59 -34.84
N GLU A 178 11.27 -0.19 -34.15
CA GLU A 178 10.00 0.08 -34.83
C GLU A 178 10.06 1.42 -35.57
N ASP A 179 9.76 1.43 -36.86
CA ASP A 179 9.70 2.64 -37.70
C ASP A 179 8.39 2.69 -38.50
N PRO A 180 7.24 3.03 -37.88
CA PRO A 180 5.97 3.10 -38.58
C PRO A 180 5.93 4.26 -39.60
N PRO A 181 5.39 4.05 -40.82
CA PRO A 181 4.67 2.86 -41.28
C PRO A 181 5.52 1.85 -42.06
N PHE A 182 6.84 1.94 -42.02
CA PHE A 182 7.75 1.19 -42.88
C PHE A 182 8.18 -0.16 -42.29
N PHE A 183 8.23 -0.27 -40.97
CA PHE A 183 8.62 -1.50 -40.28
C PHE A 183 7.97 -1.62 -38.91
N TYR A 184 7.18 -2.66 -38.72
CA TYR A 184 6.46 -2.95 -37.49
C TYR A 184 7.04 -4.16 -36.76
N ALA A 185 6.62 -4.36 -35.51
CA ALA A 185 6.98 -5.55 -34.74
C ALA A 185 6.67 -6.88 -35.46
N ALA A 186 5.57 -6.93 -36.22
CA ALA A 186 5.21 -8.10 -37.01
C ALA A 186 6.19 -8.37 -38.17
N ASP A 187 6.74 -7.32 -38.78
CA ASP A 187 7.73 -7.44 -39.86
C ASP A 187 9.06 -7.96 -39.31
N ALA A 188 9.49 -7.45 -38.15
CA ALA A 188 10.66 -7.95 -37.44
C ALA A 188 10.54 -9.46 -37.16
N GLN A 189 9.40 -9.88 -36.59
CA GLN A 189 9.15 -11.28 -36.29
C GLN A 189 9.11 -12.14 -37.57
N SER A 190 8.48 -11.66 -38.64
CA SER A 190 8.41 -12.39 -39.91
C SER A 190 9.78 -12.56 -40.56
N ASN A 191 10.61 -11.53 -40.53
CA ASN A 191 11.92 -11.55 -41.20
C ASN A 191 12.98 -12.36 -40.43
N TYR A 192 12.96 -12.27 -39.09
CA TYR A 192 14.06 -12.76 -38.26
C TYR A 192 13.65 -13.84 -37.26
N GLY A 193 12.37 -14.01 -36.96
CA GLY A 193 11.89 -14.88 -35.87
C GLY A 193 12.22 -16.38 -36.07
N SER A 194 12.41 -16.83 -37.30
CA SER A 194 12.84 -18.20 -37.60
C SER A 194 14.37 -18.41 -37.57
N GLN A 195 15.12 -17.33 -37.35
CA GLN A 195 16.58 -17.31 -37.46
C GLN A 195 17.30 -17.22 -36.12
N VAL A 196 16.59 -16.81 -35.07
CA VAL A 196 17.09 -16.63 -33.70
C VAL A 196 17.12 -17.95 -32.94
N PHE A 197 18.13 -18.16 -32.10
CA PHE A 197 18.37 -19.41 -31.37
C PHE A 197 19.32 -19.20 -30.18
N GLY A 198 19.48 -20.24 -29.35
CA GLY A 198 20.45 -20.24 -28.24
C GLY A 198 20.06 -19.36 -27.06
N GLY A 199 18.75 -19.14 -26.87
CA GLY A 199 18.24 -18.11 -25.97
C GLY A 199 18.29 -16.71 -26.58
N GLY A 200 18.48 -16.59 -27.91
CA GLY A 200 18.28 -15.36 -28.65
C GLY A 200 16.90 -15.24 -29.30
N ALA A 201 16.38 -14.01 -29.41
CA ALA A 201 15.07 -13.72 -29.98
C ALA A 201 15.04 -12.39 -30.74
N VAL A 202 13.89 -12.12 -31.38
CA VAL A 202 13.58 -10.82 -31.99
C VAL A 202 12.85 -9.96 -30.97
N PHE A 203 13.43 -8.83 -30.62
CA PHE A 203 12.86 -7.85 -29.69
C PHE A 203 12.74 -6.51 -30.35
N VAL A 204 11.61 -5.86 -30.13
CA VAL A 204 11.32 -4.55 -30.73
C VAL A 204 11.45 -3.49 -29.65
N VAL A 205 12.25 -2.47 -29.95
CA VAL A 205 12.57 -1.36 -29.05
C VAL A 205 12.22 -0.03 -29.71
N ASN A 206 11.82 0.93 -28.88
CA ASN A 206 11.38 2.25 -29.35
C ASN A 206 12.27 3.38 -28.82
N ASN A 207 13.24 3.05 -27.98
CA ASN A 207 14.24 3.98 -27.48
C ASN A 207 15.55 3.24 -27.13
N PHE A 208 16.63 4.00 -27.02
CA PHE A 208 17.96 3.45 -26.74
C PHE A 208 18.08 2.81 -25.36
N THR A 209 17.27 3.22 -24.40
CA THR A 209 17.35 2.68 -23.06
C THR A 209 16.77 1.27 -23.01
N GLN A 210 15.64 1.03 -23.69
CA GLN A 210 15.11 -0.31 -23.93
C GLN A 210 16.14 -1.17 -24.66
N PHE A 211 16.76 -0.63 -25.71
CA PHE A 211 17.84 -1.30 -26.43
C PHE A 211 18.93 -1.78 -25.45
N ALA A 212 19.43 -0.90 -24.59
CA ALA A 212 20.51 -1.21 -23.64
C ALA A 212 20.14 -2.32 -22.65
N SER A 213 18.96 -2.22 -22.02
CA SER A 213 18.46 -3.25 -21.08
C SER A 213 18.34 -4.62 -21.74
N PHE A 214 18.04 -4.65 -23.04
CA PHE A 214 17.92 -5.88 -23.81
C PHE A 214 19.26 -6.46 -24.27
N VAL A 215 20.36 -5.70 -24.30
CA VAL A 215 21.68 -6.27 -24.59
C VAL A 215 22.08 -7.28 -23.50
N GLY A 216 21.97 -6.90 -22.22
CA GLY A 216 22.34 -7.78 -21.11
C GLY A 216 21.52 -9.05 -21.07
N SER A 217 20.21 -8.94 -21.25
CA SER A 217 19.32 -10.09 -21.19
C SER A 217 19.35 -10.93 -22.48
N LEU A 218 19.21 -10.33 -23.67
CA LEU A 218 19.09 -11.06 -24.94
C LEU A 218 20.42 -11.50 -25.52
N CYS A 219 21.44 -10.67 -25.38
CA CYS A 219 22.70 -10.86 -26.09
C CYS A 219 23.79 -11.45 -25.19
N LEU A 220 23.61 -11.41 -23.87
CA LEU A 220 24.59 -11.92 -22.90
C LEU A 220 23.99 -12.84 -21.82
N GLY A 221 22.68 -12.78 -21.56
CA GLY A 221 22.08 -13.41 -20.38
C GLY A 221 21.87 -14.92 -20.50
N GLU A 222 21.99 -15.65 -19.39
CA GLU A 222 21.52 -17.04 -19.32
C GLU A 222 19.99 -17.12 -19.50
N PRO A 223 19.44 -18.23 -20.03
CA PRO A 223 18.00 -18.41 -20.07
C PRO A 223 17.41 -18.27 -18.67
N LEU A 224 16.22 -17.66 -18.56
CA LEU A 224 15.55 -17.41 -17.28
C LEU A 224 14.35 -18.35 -17.12
N LYS A 225 13.96 -18.58 -15.88
CA LYS A 225 12.75 -19.31 -15.47
C LYS A 225 11.84 -18.35 -14.71
N LEU A 226 10.56 -18.33 -15.07
CA LEU A 226 9.54 -17.60 -14.31
C LEU A 226 8.89 -18.57 -13.32
N VAL A 227 9.10 -18.35 -12.02
CA VAL A 227 8.57 -19.25 -10.98
C VAL A 227 7.31 -18.75 -10.30
N GLY A 228 6.93 -17.49 -10.53
CA GLY A 228 5.69 -16.94 -9.97
C GLY A 228 5.33 -15.61 -10.59
N MET A 229 4.03 -15.35 -10.72
CA MET A 229 3.46 -14.08 -11.15
C MET A 229 2.31 -13.72 -10.20
N GLU A 230 2.54 -12.75 -9.34
CA GLU A 230 1.62 -12.33 -8.28
C GLU A 230 1.02 -10.96 -8.63
N VAL A 231 -0.30 -10.85 -8.62
CA VAL A 231 -1.05 -9.61 -8.86
C VAL A 231 -1.71 -9.18 -7.55
N THR A 232 -1.10 -8.22 -6.85
CA THR A 232 -1.43 -7.90 -5.46
C THR A 232 -1.89 -6.45 -5.26
N GLN A 233 -2.82 -6.28 -4.32
CA GLN A 233 -3.36 -4.98 -3.88
C GLN A 233 -3.24 -4.78 -2.37
N VAL A 234 -3.48 -5.84 -1.59
CA VAL A 234 -3.36 -5.86 -0.12
C VAL A 234 -2.67 -7.16 0.31
N ILE A 235 -3.17 -8.28 -0.17
CA ILE A 235 -2.65 -9.64 0.01
C ILE A 235 -2.90 -10.47 -1.24
N GLN A 236 -2.04 -11.46 -1.49
CA GLN A 236 -2.19 -12.38 -2.61
C GLN A 236 -1.40 -13.70 -2.43
N ASP A 237 -1.85 -14.75 -3.10
CA ASP A 237 -1.10 -16.01 -3.31
C ASP A 237 -0.56 -16.10 -4.75
N LEU A 238 0.34 -17.05 -5.07
CA LEU A 238 0.88 -17.13 -6.45
C LEU A 238 -0.14 -17.66 -7.47
N GLU A 239 -1.25 -18.24 -7.02
CA GLU A 239 -2.37 -18.67 -7.87
C GLU A 239 -3.35 -17.52 -8.20
N ASN A 240 -3.12 -16.32 -7.64
CA ASN A 240 -3.94 -15.12 -7.75
C ASN A 240 -5.41 -15.34 -7.33
N LYS A 241 -5.65 -16.02 -6.19
CA LYS A 241 -7.01 -16.35 -5.72
C LYS A 241 -7.68 -15.29 -4.86
N VAL A 242 -6.95 -14.37 -4.26
CA VAL A 242 -7.56 -13.28 -3.50
C VAL A 242 -8.21 -12.30 -4.49
N ALA A 243 -9.48 -11.95 -4.24
CA ALA A 243 -10.25 -11.10 -5.14
C ALA A 243 -9.67 -9.68 -5.24
N LEU A 244 -9.50 -9.19 -6.47
CA LEU A 244 -9.02 -7.83 -6.75
C LEU A 244 -10.20 -6.86 -6.88
N VAL A 245 -9.99 -5.63 -6.43
CA VAL A 245 -10.97 -4.53 -6.46
C VAL A 245 -10.64 -3.60 -7.63
N GLU A 246 -11.66 -3.20 -8.38
CA GLU A 246 -11.57 -2.22 -9.47
C GLU A 246 -11.00 -0.89 -8.97
N ASP A 247 -10.21 -0.23 -9.82
CA ASP A 247 -9.53 1.07 -9.57
C ASP A 247 -8.55 1.10 -8.38
N LYS A 248 -8.38 -0.01 -7.66
CA LYS A 248 -7.46 -0.09 -6.52
C LYS A 248 -6.02 -0.30 -6.99
N LYS A 249 -5.11 0.56 -6.50
CA LYS A 249 -3.65 0.47 -6.70
C LYS A 249 -3.16 -0.98 -6.64
N THR A 250 -2.60 -1.45 -7.75
CA THR A 250 -2.18 -2.85 -7.99
C THR A 250 -0.72 -2.91 -8.42
N LEU A 251 0.01 -3.89 -7.88
CA LEU A 251 1.38 -4.24 -8.21
C LEU A 251 1.42 -5.66 -8.76
N VAL A 252 2.14 -5.87 -9.86
CA VAL A 252 2.46 -7.20 -10.37
C VAL A 252 3.91 -7.51 -10.03
N ARG A 253 4.14 -8.62 -9.34
CA ARG A 253 5.47 -9.07 -8.94
C ARG A 253 5.78 -10.37 -9.66
N THR A 254 6.88 -10.40 -10.39
CA THR A 254 7.32 -11.60 -11.11
C THR A 254 8.67 -12.07 -10.60
N TYR A 255 8.75 -13.36 -10.31
CA TYR A 255 9.91 -14.00 -9.68
C TYR A 255 10.70 -14.76 -10.73
N LEU A 256 11.92 -14.30 -10.99
CA LEU A 256 12.81 -14.86 -12.00
C LEU A 256 14.01 -15.56 -11.36
N GLU A 257 14.40 -16.68 -11.95
CA GLU A 257 15.58 -17.47 -11.58
C GLU A 257 16.43 -17.74 -12.83
N PRO A 258 17.75 -17.97 -12.70
CA PRO A 258 18.53 -18.61 -13.75
C PRO A 258 17.90 -19.98 -14.12
N ALA A 259 17.68 -20.26 -15.40
CA ALA A 259 17.12 -21.54 -15.84
C ALA A 259 18.11 -22.70 -15.66
N THR A 260 19.40 -22.41 -15.71
CA THR A 260 20.50 -23.34 -15.43
C THR A 260 21.59 -22.66 -14.59
N GLY A 261 22.25 -23.41 -13.71
CA GLY A 261 23.33 -22.90 -12.85
C GLY A 261 22.84 -22.30 -11.53
N THR A 262 23.77 -21.75 -10.74
CA THR A 262 23.49 -21.11 -9.44
C THR A 262 23.91 -19.64 -9.37
N ASP A 263 24.56 -19.15 -10.43
CA ASP A 263 25.15 -17.82 -10.42
C ASP A 263 24.07 -16.76 -10.64
N PRO A 264 24.10 -15.64 -9.88
CA PRO A 264 23.17 -14.55 -10.07
C PRO A 264 23.30 -13.91 -11.46
N VAL A 265 22.18 -13.56 -12.09
CA VAL A 265 22.17 -12.94 -13.43
C VAL A 265 21.29 -11.69 -13.46
N LYS A 266 21.72 -10.66 -14.20
CA LYS A 266 20.88 -9.48 -14.41
C LYS A 266 19.67 -9.85 -15.27
N ALA A 267 18.48 -9.57 -14.77
CA ALA A 267 17.21 -9.91 -15.41
C ALA A 267 16.33 -8.67 -15.63
N SER A 268 15.80 -8.56 -16.85
CA SER A 268 14.80 -7.56 -17.24
C SER A 268 13.71 -8.24 -18.06
N ALA A 269 12.48 -7.77 -17.92
CA ALA A 269 11.32 -8.22 -18.68
C ALA A 269 10.31 -7.07 -18.82
N ARG A 270 9.32 -7.25 -19.69
CA ARG A 270 8.18 -6.33 -19.82
C ARG A 270 6.88 -7.07 -19.56
N LEU A 271 5.88 -6.35 -19.08
CA LEU A 271 4.55 -6.90 -18.81
C LEU A 271 3.56 -6.42 -19.87
N LYS A 272 3.08 -7.34 -20.70
CA LYS A 272 2.01 -7.08 -21.66
C LYS A 272 0.65 -7.21 -21.00
N GLY A 273 -0.24 -6.27 -21.29
CA GLY A 273 -1.63 -6.31 -20.84
C GLY A 273 -2.57 -6.38 -22.02
N THR A 274 -3.52 -7.32 -21.99
CA THR A 274 -4.57 -7.43 -23.00
C THR A 274 -5.94 -7.52 -22.35
N ARG A 275 -6.94 -6.99 -23.05
CA ARG A 275 -8.36 -7.10 -22.69
C ARG A 275 -9.12 -7.59 -23.91
N ASN A 276 -9.80 -8.74 -23.80
CA ASN A 276 -10.46 -9.41 -24.92
C ASN A 276 -9.51 -9.67 -26.12
N GLY A 277 -8.23 -9.97 -25.85
CA GLY A 277 -7.21 -10.20 -26.87
C GLY A 277 -6.68 -8.95 -27.57
N VAL A 278 -7.14 -7.75 -27.18
CA VAL A 278 -6.61 -6.46 -27.67
C VAL A 278 -5.63 -5.91 -26.65
N GLU A 279 -4.45 -5.48 -27.13
CA GLU A 279 -3.42 -4.86 -26.30
C GLU A 279 -3.90 -3.55 -25.67
N LEU A 280 -3.68 -3.38 -24.37
CA LEU A 280 -4.08 -2.20 -23.62
C LEU A 280 -3.14 -1.03 -23.90
N ALA A 281 -3.66 0.19 -23.84
CA ALA A 281 -2.86 1.40 -24.00
C ALA A 281 -1.75 1.45 -22.93
N GLY A 282 -0.53 1.80 -23.35
CA GLY A 282 0.66 1.80 -22.49
C GLY A 282 1.34 0.44 -22.35
N SER A 283 0.79 -0.64 -22.92
CA SER A 283 1.47 -1.94 -23.01
C SER A 283 2.57 -1.89 -24.07
N PRO A 284 3.70 -2.62 -23.88
CA PRO A 284 4.06 -3.33 -22.65
C PRO A 284 4.67 -2.39 -21.59
N LEU A 285 4.50 -2.74 -20.31
CA LEU A 285 5.05 -1.99 -19.17
C LEU A 285 6.49 -2.42 -18.85
N THR A 286 7.32 -1.46 -18.46
CA THR A 286 8.64 -1.72 -17.86
C THR A 286 8.51 -1.87 -16.34
N ALA A 287 9.39 -2.67 -15.73
CA ALA A 287 9.44 -2.81 -14.29
C ALA A 287 9.88 -1.50 -13.61
N VAL A 288 9.30 -1.17 -12.45
CA VAL A 288 9.60 0.03 -11.64
C VAL A 288 10.88 -0.11 -10.81
N ASN A 289 11.51 -1.29 -10.83
CA ASN A 289 12.83 -1.51 -10.25
C ASN A 289 13.86 -0.52 -10.82
N SER A 290 14.90 -0.24 -10.05
CA SER A 290 16.01 0.59 -10.55
C SER A 290 16.58 0.00 -11.85
N GLY A 291 16.75 0.86 -12.85
CA GLY A 291 17.15 0.47 -14.21
C GLY A 291 16.17 -0.44 -14.97
N GLY A 292 14.99 -0.75 -14.42
CA GLY A 292 14.05 -1.74 -14.96
C GLY A 292 14.58 -3.17 -14.91
N SER A 293 15.44 -3.48 -13.93
CA SER A 293 16.09 -4.79 -13.79
C SER A 293 16.17 -5.25 -12.34
N ILE A 294 16.48 -6.53 -12.15
CA ILE A 294 16.89 -7.14 -10.88
C ILE A 294 18.11 -8.02 -11.09
N VAL A 295 18.72 -8.46 -9.99
CA VAL A 295 19.66 -9.59 -9.99
C VAL A 295 18.90 -10.87 -9.64
N ALA A 296 18.54 -11.66 -10.66
CA ALA A 296 17.86 -12.94 -10.50
C ALA A 296 18.81 -13.98 -9.88
N LYS A 297 18.34 -14.66 -8.84
CA LYS A 297 19.10 -15.61 -8.02
C LYS A 297 18.29 -16.93 -7.92
N PRO A 298 18.91 -18.12 -7.73
CA PRO A 298 18.17 -19.38 -7.54
C PRO A 298 17.21 -19.34 -6.35
N ASP A 299 16.15 -20.16 -6.31
CA ASP A 299 15.18 -20.22 -5.21
C ASP A 299 14.50 -18.87 -4.91
N ALA A 300 14.03 -18.18 -5.96
CA ALA A 300 13.44 -16.84 -5.86
C ALA A 300 12.24 -16.77 -4.91
N LEU A 301 11.46 -17.86 -4.80
CA LEU A 301 10.31 -17.90 -3.90
C LEU A 301 10.70 -17.89 -2.41
N ASP A 302 11.88 -18.39 -2.04
CA ASP A 302 12.38 -18.30 -0.66
C ASP A 302 12.74 -16.85 -0.25
N ARG A 303 12.89 -15.97 -1.25
CA ARG A 303 13.14 -14.53 -1.07
C ARG A 303 11.95 -13.67 -1.44
N ARG A 304 10.75 -14.24 -1.57
CA ARG A 304 9.50 -13.51 -1.87
C ARG A 304 9.21 -12.32 -0.94
N LYS A 305 9.77 -12.32 0.28
CA LYS A 305 9.70 -11.21 1.25
C LYS A 305 10.51 -9.96 0.85
N ASN A 306 11.49 -10.09 -0.04
CA ASN A 306 12.30 -8.96 -0.51
C ASN A 306 11.67 -8.38 -1.78
N LEU A 307 11.30 -7.10 -1.75
CA LEU A 307 10.67 -6.46 -2.91
C LEU A 307 11.63 -6.35 -4.11
N SER A 308 12.93 -6.17 -3.86
CA SER A 308 13.97 -6.01 -4.88
C SER A 308 14.33 -7.30 -5.61
N ASP A 309 14.01 -8.46 -5.03
CA ASP A 309 14.26 -9.77 -5.64
C ASP A 309 13.14 -10.18 -6.63
N SER A 310 12.14 -9.33 -6.87
CA SER A 310 11.12 -9.50 -7.91
C SER A 310 11.12 -8.33 -8.89
N LEU A 311 10.86 -8.62 -10.18
CA LEU A 311 10.51 -7.55 -11.12
C LEU A 311 9.09 -7.08 -10.79
N ASN A 312 8.95 -5.78 -10.57
CA ASN A 312 7.75 -5.16 -10.05
C ASN A 312 7.15 -4.24 -11.12
N PHE A 313 5.88 -4.42 -11.46
CA PHE A 313 5.19 -3.59 -12.45
C PHE A 313 3.99 -2.92 -11.80
N ARG A 314 3.99 -1.58 -11.80
CA ARG A 314 2.82 -0.79 -11.37
C ARG A 314 1.81 -0.76 -12.50
N LEU A 315 0.62 -1.32 -12.30
CA LEU A 315 -0.43 -1.27 -13.31
C LEU A 315 -1.04 0.16 -13.38
N PRO A 316 -1.20 0.74 -14.59
CA PRO A 316 -1.93 1.99 -14.78
C PRO A 316 -3.42 1.84 -14.45
N ASP A 317 -4.07 2.91 -14.01
CA ASP A 317 -5.49 2.89 -13.62
C ASP A 317 -6.41 2.39 -14.75
N SER A 318 -6.09 2.69 -16.00
CA SER A 318 -6.84 2.21 -17.17
C SER A 318 -6.86 0.67 -17.34
N TRP A 319 -5.99 -0.04 -16.64
CA TRP A 319 -5.92 -1.50 -16.63
C TRP A 319 -6.72 -2.11 -15.47
N LEU A 320 -7.10 -1.34 -14.44
CA LEU A 320 -7.65 -1.82 -13.17
C LEU A 320 -9.15 -2.11 -13.20
N SER A 321 -9.70 -2.48 -14.36
CA SER A 321 -11.13 -2.71 -14.57
C SER A 321 -11.39 -3.99 -15.37
N GLY A 322 -12.41 -4.74 -14.98
CA GLY A 322 -12.84 -5.95 -15.68
C GLY A 322 -11.79 -7.06 -15.73
N GLU A 323 -11.86 -7.92 -16.74
CA GLU A 323 -10.89 -9.00 -16.96
C GLU A 323 -9.68 -8.50 -17.75
N VAL A 324 -8.48 -8.79 -17.25
CA VAL A 324 -7.20 -8.46 -17.91
C VAL A 324 -6.31 -9.69 -17.90
N THR A 325 -5.76 -10.01 -19.07
CA THR A 325 -4.69 -11.01 -19.21
C THR A 325 -3.36 -10.29 -19.25
N LEU A 326 -2.49 -10.65 -18.31
CA LEU A 326 -1.13 -10.16 -18.18
C LEU A 326 -0.17 -11.26 -18.66
N GLU A 327 0.81 -10.89 -19.46
CA GLU A 327 1.83 -11.80 -19.99
C GLU A 327 3.21 -11.21 -19.71
N LEU A 328 4.06 -11.95 -19.01
CA LEU A 328 5.45 -11.54 -18.84
C LEU A 328 6.21 -11.94 -20.10
N GLU A 329 6.63 -10.93 -20.86
CA GLU A 329 7.56 -11.12 -21.95
C GLU A 329 8.97 -10.79 -21.48
N GLY A 330 9.81 -11.81 -21.37
CA GLY A 330 11.18 -11.64 -20.92
C GLY A 330 12.10 -12.54 -21.73
N VAL A 331 12.97 -11.89 -22.50
CA VAL A 331 14.26 -12.41 -22.97
C VAL A 331 14.23 -13.59 -23.95
N GLY A 332 14.71 -13.36 -25.18
CA GLY A 332 15.54 -14.37 -25.85
C GLY A 332 14.86 -15.60 -26.43
N GLY A 333 13.54 -15.75 -26.28
CA GLY A 333 12.91 -17.01 -26.65
C GLY A 333 13.06 -18.02 -25.51
N THR A 334 11.89 -18.49 -25.06
CA THR A 334 11.64 -19.41 -23.95
C THR A 334 12.24 -18.96 -22.61
N LEU A 335 11.65 -17.92 -22.03
CA LEU A 335 11.43 -17.90 -20.58
C LEU A 335 10.82 -19.26 -20.20
N ASP A 336 11.50 -20.03 -19.36
CA ASP A 336 10.97 -21.30 -18.88
C ASP A 336 9.84 -21.01 -17.89
N CYS A 337 8.62 -20.96 -18.41
CA CYS A 337 7.42 -20.69 -17.62
C CYS A 337 7.21 -21.85 -16.63
N LYS A 338 7.19 -21.53 -15.35
CA LYS A 338 7.03 -22.45 -14.21
C LYS A 338 6.08 -21.88 -13.16
N GLU A 339 5.44 -20.75 -13.45
CA GLU A 339 4.47 -20.12 -12.59
C GLU A 339 3.18 -20.94 -12.48
N SER A 340 2.59 -20.87 -11.29
CA SER A 340 1.30 -21.48 -10.94
C SER A 340 0.09 -20.58 -11.26
N ALA A 341 0.34 -19.35 -11.73
CA ALA A 341 -0.69 -18.37 -11.99
C ALA A 341 -1.70 -18.86 -13.05
N GLY A 342 -2.99 -18.66 -12.79
CA GLY A 342 -4.08 -19.21 -13.62
C GLY A 342 -4.50 -18.30 -14.79
N PRO A 343 -5.27 -18.83 -15.77
CA PRO A 343 -6.00 -20.11 -15.72
C PRO A 343 -5.21 -21.32 -16.22
N THR A 344 -4.06 -21.12 -16.89
CA THR A 344 -3.19 -22.20 -17.37
C THR A 344 -1.82 -21.99 -16.76
N ALA A 345 -1.30 -22.98 -16.02
CA ALA A 345 0.04 -22.89 -15.44
C ALA A 345 1.13 -23.10 -16.51
N ASN A 346 2.31 -22.52 -16.29
CA ASN A 346 3.49 -22.64 -17.14
C ASN A 346 3.30 -22.06 -18.57
N ASP A 347 2.58 -20.96 -18.70
CA ASP A 347 2.36 -20.25 -19.98
C ASP A 347 2.85 -18.79 -19.97
N CYS A 348 3.49 -18.36 -18.88
CA CYS A 348 3.96 -17.01 -18.60
C CYS A 348 2.85 -15.96 -18.53
N LYS A 349 1.61 -16.38 -18.29
CA LYS A 349 0.44 -15.50 -18.22
C LYS A 349 -0.28 -15.63 -16.89
N THR A 350 -1.04 -14.60 -16.57
CA THR A 350 -2.12 -14.69 -15.61
C THR A 350 -3.31 -13.90 -16.11
N THR A 351 -4.52 -14.41 -15.86
CA THR A 351 -5.75 -13.65 -16.10
C THR A 351 -6.42 -13.36 -14.77
N VAL A 352 -6.64 -12.08 -14.51
CA VAL A 352 -7.27 -11.60 -13.29
C VAL A 352 -8.54 -10.81 -13.62
N THR A 353 -9.46 -10.76 -12.66
CA THR A 353 -10.68 -9.96 -12.75
C THR A 353 -10.66 -8.92 -11.64
N PHE A 354 -10.72 -7.65 -12.04
CA PHE A 354 -10.98 -6.53 -11.15
C PHE A 354 -12.49 -6.42 -10.94
N ASN A 355 -12.93 -6.65 -9.70
CA ASN A 355 -14.33 -6.65 -9.33
C ASN A 355 -14.73 -5.26 -8.87
N SER A 356 -15.86 -4.75 -9.33
CA SER A 356 -16.39 -3.48 -8.85
C SER A 356 -16.50 -3.48 -7.32
N GLY A 357 -16.01 -2.39 -6.72
CA GLY A 357 -16.09 -2.12 -5.29
C GLY A 357 -17.11 -1.03 -4.98
N SER A 358 -17.43 -0.86 -3.70
CA SER A 358 -18.12 0.32 -3.19
C SER A 358 -17.16 1.14 -2.33
N ASP A 359 -17.48 2.41 -2.13
CA ASP A 359 -16.70 3.28 -1.25
C ASP A 359 -16.88 2.85 0.21
N PHE A 360 -15.83 3.04 1.00
CA PHE A 360 -15.91 2.79 2.44
C PHE A 360 -16.25 4.08 3.18
N GLU A 361 -17.46 4.18 3.72
CA GLU A 361 -17.95 5.37 4.43
C GLU A 361 -17.47 5.40 5.90
N VAL A 362 -16.63 6.38 6.25
CA VAL A 362 -16.17 6.57 7.64
C VAL A 362 -16.01 8.06 7.99
N LYS A 363 -16.44 8.43 9.20
CA LYS A 363 -16.10 9.72 9.82
C LYS A 363 -14.89 9.53 10.73
N LEU A 364 -13.78 10.18 10.42
CA LEU A 364 -12.58 10.20 11.27
C LEU A 364 -12.67 11.40 12.22
N VAL A 365 -12.93 11.13 13.50
CA VAL A 365 -13.12 12.16 14.53
C VAL A 365 -11.84 12.32 15.35
N LYS A 366 -11.23 13.50 15.30
CA LYS A 366 -10.10 13.89 16.13
C LYS A 366 -10.55 14.00 17.58
N VAL A 367 -10.03 13.16 18.47
CA VAL A 367 -10.30 13.25 19.90
C VAL A 367 -9.33 14.25 20.52
N LYS A 368 -9.87 15.43 20.86
CA LYS A 368 -9.14 16.54 21.47
C LYS A 368 -9.38 16.57 22.97
N TYR A 369 -8.32 16.73 23.76
CA TYR A 369 -8.44 16.91 25.20
C TYR A 369 -7.24 17.65 25.80
N GLU A 370 -7.45 18.26 26.96
CA GLU A 370 -6.41 18.92 27.75
C GLU A 370 -5.92 17.99 28.87
N ASN A 371 -4.61 17.74 28.93
CA ASN A 371 -3.98 16.96 30.00
C ASN A 371 -2.74 17.70 30.55
N GLY A 372 -2.76 18.03 31.84
CA GLY A 372 -1.63 18.69 32.49
C GLY A 372 -1.27 20.07 31.92
N GLY A 373 -2.21 20.74 31.24
CA GLY A 373 -2.01 22.03 30.57
C GLY A 373 -1.51 21.94 29.12
N SER A 374 -1.48 20.73 28.54
CA SER A 374 -1.18 20.51 27.13
C SER A 374 -2.41 20.01 26.39
N THR A 375 -2.70 20.62 25.24
CA THR A 375 -3.68 20.12 24.28
C THR A 375 -3.11 18.90 23.55
N ILE A 376 -3.85 17.79 23.60
CA ILE A 376 -3.55 16.57 22.84
C ILE A 376 -4.64 16.42 21.79
N VAL A 377 -4.26 16.41 20.51
CA VAL A 377 -5.16 16.30 19.37
C VAL A 377 -4.38 15.79 18.15
N PRO A 378 -4.92 14.86 17.34
CA PRO A 378 -4.29 14.50 16.07
C PRO A 378 -4.27 15.68 15.10
N SER A 379 -3.19 15.80 14.33
CA SER A 379 -3.12 16.75 13.22
C SER A 379 -3.94 16.28 12.02
N SER A 380 -4.23 17.19 11.07
CA SER A 380 -4.85 16.79 9.79
C SER A 380 -3.97 15.83 8.98
N ALA A 381 -2.64 15.95 9.11
CA ALA A 381 -1.70 15.01 8.48
C ALA A 381 -1.84 13.59 9.06
N ASP A 382 -2.09 13.46 10.36
CA ASP A 382 -2.34 12.16 11.00
C ASP A 382 -3.64 11.54 10.45
N ILE A 383 -4.70 12.33 10.30
CA ILE A 383 -5.98 11.86 9.74
C ILE A 383 -5.83 11.42 8.27
N ASN A 384 -5.12 12.21 7.46
CA ASN A 384 -4.78 11.85 6.08
C ASN A 384 -3.95 10.55 6.02
N GLU A 385 -3.06 10.35 6.99
CA GLU A 385 -2.26 9.14 7.09
C GLU A 385 -3.11 7.91 7.46
N LEU A 386 -4.09 8.03 8.37
CA LEU A 386 -5.03 6.95 8.69
C LEU A 386 -5.86 6.52 7.47
N GLU A 387 -6.32 7.48 6.66
CA GLU A 387 -7.03 7.18 5.41
C GLU A 387 -6.13 6.40 4.44
N ARG A 388 -4.88 6.82 4.26
CA ARG A 388 -3.91 6.08 3.42
C ARG A 388 -3.65 4.67 3.94
N ARG A 389 -3.64 4.46 5.27
CA ARG A 389 -3.55 3.12 5.87
C ARG A 389 -4.78 2.27 5.60
N LEU A 390 -5.98 2.84 5.65
CA LEU A 390 -7.21 2.16 5.25
C LEU A 390 -7.14 1.78 3.77
N LEU A 391 -6.75 2.69 2.88
CA LEU A 391 -6.55 2.37 1.46
C LEU A 391 -5.48 1.28 1.25
N ALA A 392 -4.44 1.19 2.08
CA ALA A 392 -3.45 0.12 1.97
C ALA A 392 -3.94 -1.24 2.51
N THR A 393 -4.92 -1.27 3.42
CA THR A 393 -5.35 -2.49 4.13
C THR A 393 -6.75 -2.99 3.77
N TYR A 394 -7.65 -2.11 3.32
CA TYR A 394 -9.05 -2.46 3.06
C TYR A 394 -9.27 -2.76 1.57
N PRO A 395 -10.16 -3.70 1.23
CA PRO A 395 -10.58 -4.04 -0.13
C PRO A 395 -11.54 -2.98 -0.71
N THR A 396 -11.07 -1.73 -0.78
CA THR A 396 -11.75 -0.60 -1.43
C THR A 396 -10.73 0.24 -2.21
N ALA A 397 -11.16 0.86 -3.30
CA ALA A 397 -10.36 1.84 -4.04
C ALA A 397 -10.49 3.26 -3.47
N ASN A 398 -11.60 3.56 -2.78
CA ASN A 398 -11.93 4.89 -2.27
C ASN A 398 -12.46 4.82 -0.82
N ILE A 399 -12.14 5.86 -0.03
CA ILE A 399 -12.72 6.08 1.29
C ILE A 399 -13.63 7.31 1.18
N ASP A 400 -14.93 7.13 1.38
CA ASP A 400 -15.85 8.26 1.55
C ASP A 400 -15.70 8.78 2.99
N ARG A 401 -14.73 9.69 3.14
CA ARG A 401 -14.32 10.25 4.41
C ARG A 401 -15.03 11.58 4.70
N THR A 402 -15.54 11.71 5.92
CA THR A 402 -15.73 13.02 6.56
C THR A 402 -14.84 13.14 7.79
N THR A 403 -14.51 14.37 8.22
CA THR A 403 -13.74 14.63 9.43
C THR A 403 -14.59 15.30 10.50
N GLY A 404 -14.06 15.44 11.70
CA GLY A 404 -14.68 16.18 12.79
C GLY A 404 -13.73 16.21 13.99
N THR A 405 -14.04 17.02 14.99
CA THR A 405 -13.28 17.08 16.25
C THR A 405 -14.23 16.93 17.43
N LEU A 406 -13.97 15.93 18.28
CA LEU A 406 -14.63 15.75 19.57
C LEU A 406 -13.72 16.32 20.66
N ASP A 407 -14.06 17.51 21.16
CA ASP A 407 -13.37 18.15 22.28
C ASP A 407 -13.97 17.69 23.62
N LEU A 408 -13.15 16.97 24.41
CA LEU A 408 -13.53 16.45 25.73
C LEU A 408 -13.18 17.41 26.88
N GLY A 409 -12.59 18.57 26.57
CA GLY A 409 -12.10 19.52 27.57
C GLY A 409 -10.97 18.96 28.43
N SER A 410 -10.92 19.36 29.70
CA SER A 410 -9.87 18.97 30.65
C SER A 410 -10.12 17.60 31.28
N VAL A 411 -9.44 16.56 30.76
CA VAL A 411 -9.52 15.19 31.27
C VAL A 411 -8.14 14.55 31.47
N ASN A 412 -7.97 13.83 32.58
CA ASN A 412 -6.76 13.03 32.84
C ASN A 412 -6.82 11.70 32.07
N HIS A 413 -6.53 11.79 30.78
CA HIS A 413 -6.72 10.78 29.73
C HIS A 413 -8.18 10.37 29.50
N PRO A 414 -8.66 10.34 28.23
CA PRO A 414 -10.03 9.95 27.93
C PRO A 414 -10.30 8.47 28.25
N GLN A 415 -11.48 8.18 28.81
CA GLN A 415 -11.99 6.82 28.93
C GLN A 415 -12.56 6.38 27.56
N ALA A 416 -12.11 5.24 27.05
CA ALA A 416 -12.53 4.76 25.73
C ALA A 416 -14.06 4.56 25.64
N GLY A 417 -14.71 4.12 26.72
CA GLY A 417 -16.17 3.99 26.78
C GLY A 417 -16.89 5.34 26.70
N ASP A 418 -16.32 6.40 27.27
CA ASP A 418 -16.89 7.76 27.20
C ASP A 418 -16.74 8.36 25.79
N VAL A 419 -15.61 8.10 25.13
CA VAL A 419 -15.38 8.48 23.73
C VAL A 419 -16.41 7.78 22.83
N ASN A 420 -16.55 6.45 22.92
CA ASN A 420 -17.53 5.72 22.14
C ASN A 420 -18.98 6.15 22.45
N SER A 421 -19.31 6.43 23.71
CA SER A 421 -20.63 6.98 24.08
C SER A 421 -20.90 8.32 23.40
N SER A 422 -19.91 9.21 23.34
CA SER A 422 -20.00 10.51 22.66
C SER A 422 -20.14 10.34 21.16
N LEU A 423 -19.31 9.50 20.53
CA LEU A 423 -19.37 9.20 19.10
C LEU A 423 -20.72 8.58 18.69
N GLU A 424 -21.24 7.63 19.46
CA GLU A 424 -22.55 7.03 19.21
C GLU A 424 -23.66 8.07 19.37
N THR A 425 -23.53 9.01 20.32
CA THR A 425 -24.46 10.13 20.47
C THR A 425 -24.39 11.07 19.26
N MET A 426 -23.19 11.49 18.84
CA MET A 426 -23.00 12.34 17.67
C MET A 426 -23.64 11.68 16.44
N ARG A 427 -23.27 10.44 16.15
CA ARG A 427 -23.82 9.67 15.03
C ARG A 427 -25.34 9.54 15.10
N PHE A 428 -25.90 9.38 16.30
CA PHE A 428 -27.34 9.30 16.50
C PHE A 428 -28.03 10.63 16.21
N LEU A 429 -27.51 11.75 16.71
CA LEU A 429 -28.07 13.08 16.53
C LEU A 429 -27.85 13.66 15.13
N ASP A 430 -26.84 13.18 14.42
CA ASP A 430 -26.60 13.44 13.00
C ASP A 430 -27.59 12.67 12.10
N PHE A 431 -28.50 11.90 12.72
CA PHE A 431 -29.45 11.00 12.07
C PHE A 431 -28.80 10.03 11.09
N CYS A 432 -27.54 9.63 11.36
CA CYS A 432 -26.85 8.65 10.53
C CYS A 432 -27.36 7.23 10.84
N TRP A 433 -28.59 6.95 10.43
CA TRP A 433 -29.27 5.67 10.67
C TRP A 433 -29.52 4.94 9.36
N ASN A 434 -29.29 3.63 9.36
CA ASN A 434 -29.58 2.78 8.20
C ASN A 434 -31.09 2.41 8.13
N ILE A 435 -31.95 3.43 8.23
CA ILE A 435 -33.41 3.31 8.09
C ILE A 435 -33.92 4.39 7.14
N PHE A 436 -34.99 4.11 6.40
CA PHE A 436 -35.66 5.12 5.59
C PHE A 436 -36.26 6.21 6.51
N PRO A 437 -36.15 7.52 6.18
CA PRO A 437 -35.61 8.09 4.94
C PRO A 437 -34.10 8.35 4.92
N PHE A 438 -33.39 8.19 6.04
CA PHE A 438 -31.99 8.60 6.20
C PHE A 438 -30.97 7.74 5.44
N ASN A 439 -31.09 6.41 5.49
CA ASN A 439 -30.24 5.44 4.79
C ASN A 439 -28.70 5.65 4.95
N CYS A 440 -28.25 6.19 6.07
CA CYS A 440 -26.84 6.47 6.33
C CYS A 440 -26.13 5.28 6.99
N LYS A 441 -24.95 4.91 6.48
CA LYS A 441 -24.15 3.77 6.96
C LYS A 441 -22.78 4.14 7.48
N ARG A 442 -22.38 5.42 7.36
CA ARG A 442 -21.09 5.93 7.82
C ARG A 442 -20.81 5.53 9.28
N LEU A 443 -19.64 4.95 9.48
CA LEU A 443 -19.10 4.55 10.78
C LEU A 443 -18.33 5.72 11.40
N TYR A 444 -18.32 5.87 12.73
CA TYR A 444 -17.57 6.95 13.39
C TYR A 444 -16.37 6.34 14.12
N TYR A 445 -15.16 6.81 13.78
CA TYR A 445 -13.92 6.37 14.41
C TYR A 445 -13.25 7.53 15.16
N GLY A 446 -13.09 7.38 16.47
CA GLY A 446 -12.36 8.32 17.33
C GLY A 446 -10.86 8.08 17.31
N ALA A 447 -10.11 8.99 16.70
CA ALA A 447 -8.65 8.97 16.63
C ALA A 447 -8.03 9.75 17.79
N VAL A 448 -7.25 9.08 18.63
CA VAL A 448 -6.47 9.70 19.70
C VAL A 448 -5.02 9.84 19.27
N ASP A 449 -4.44 11.03 19.48
CA ASP A 449 -3.07 11.35 19.07
C ASP A 449 -2.03 10.36 19.63
N GLN A 450 -0.94 10.16 18.88
CA GLN A 450 0.11 9.21 19.26
C GLN A 450 0.81 9.55 20.59
N THR A 451 0.84 10.81 21.00
CA THR A 451 1.37 11.24 22.29
C THR A 451 0.37 11.02 23.45
N GLY A 452 -0.88 10.69 23.12
CA GLY A 452 -1.97 10.42 24.05
C GLY A 452 -2.10 8.96 24.50
N GLN A 453 -3.08 8.71 25.36
CA GLN A 453 -3.44 7.38 25.87
C GLN A 453 -4.96 7.28 26.08
N LEU A 454 -5.51 6.08 25.89
CA LEU A 454 -6.92 5.75 26.17
C LEU A 454 -7.02 4.90 27.43
N ARG A 455 -7.89 5.29 28.35
CA ARG A 455 -8.18 4.53 29.57
C ARG A 455 -9.27 3.50 29.34
N TYR A 456 -9.13 2.38 30.02
CA TYR A 456 -10.16 1.34 30.13
C TYR A 456 -10.23 0.87 31.58
N GLY A 457 -11.27 1.31 32.29
CA GLY A 457 -11.36 1.15 33.74
C GLY A 457 -10.19 1.82 34.47
N THR A 458 -9.42 1.02 35.21
CA THR A 458 -8.21 1.46 35.91
C THR A 458 -6.94 1.41 35.05
N GLY A 459 -6.98 0.71 33.91
CA GLY A 459 -5.85 0.51 33.01
C GLY A 459 -5.91 1.36 31.74
N PHE A 460 -5.11 0.95 30.75
CA PHE A 460 -5.06 1.55 29.42
C PHE A 460 -5.41 0.50 28.35
N THR A 461 -5.98 0.97 27.25
CA THR A 461 -6.32 0.14 26.09
C THR A 461 -5.80 0.78 24.83
N GLY A 462 -5.50 -0.06 23.84
CA GLY A 462 -5.14 0.44 22.53
C GLY A 462 -6.32 1.11 21.83
N GLY A 463 -7.49 0.49 21.93
CA GLY A 463 -8.70 0.88 21.24
C GLY A 463 -9.90 0.06 21.73
N LEU A 464 -11.09 0.52 21.37
CA LEU A 464 -12.35 -0.05 21.82
C LEU A 464 -13.39 0.11 20.73
N ALA A 465 -14.01 -0.99 20.32
CA ALA A 465 -15.17 -1.00 19.44
C ALA A 465 -16.46 -1.20 20.23
N ASN A 466 -17.53 -0.53 19.80
CA ASN A 466 -18.86 -0.71 20.36
C ASN A 466 -19.59 -1.82 19.59
N ASP A 467 -19.70 -3.02 20.17
CA ASP A 467 -20.31 -4.21 19.58
C ASP A 467 -19.57 -4.80 18.35
N ILE A 468 -19.91 -6.03 17.97
CA ILE A 468 -19.36 -6.74 16.81
C ILE A 468 -20.50 -7.47 16.08
N PRO A 469 -21.10 -6.90 15.01
CA PRO A 469 -20.82 -5.58 14.43
C PRO A 469 -21.38 -4.43 15.27
N GLY A 470 -20.88 -3.23 15.00
CA GLY A 470 -21.14 -2.00 15.72
C GLY A 470 -21.40 -0.80 14.82
N SER A 471 -21.31 0.40 15.37
CA SER A 471 -21.41 1.65 14.60
C SER A 471 -20.31 2.67 14.88
N VAL A 472 -19.64 2.55 16.03
CA VAL A 472 -18.54 3.41 16.44
C VAL A 472 -17.39 2.63 17.06
N SER A 473 -16.20 3.20 16.96
CA SER A 473 -15.02 2.71 17.66
C SER A 473 -14.00 3.81 17.91
N THR A 474 -13.01 3.56 18.77
CA THR A 474 -11.93 4.52 19.05
C THR A 474 -10.60 3.79 19.17
N GLY A 475 -9.50 4.44 18.80
CA GLY A 475 -8.17 3.94 19.12
C GLY A 475 -7.13 5.03 19.11
N VAL A 476 -6.01 4.75 19.77
CA VAL A 476 -4.85 5.65 19.77
C VAL A 476 -3.90 5.30 18.62
N ILE A 477 -3.48 6.34 17.88
CA ILE A 477 -2.59 6.30 16.73
C ILE A 477 -1.20 5.82 17.17
N ARG A 478 -0.59 4.96 16.36
CA ARG A 478 0.81 4.54 16.50
C ARG A 478 1.44 4.51 15.12
N ASP A 479 2.62 5.08 14.96
CA ASP A 479 3.33 5.09 13.68
C ASP A 479 4.46 4.04 13.64
N GLY A 480 5.12 3.94 12.49
CA GLY A 480 6.23 3.01 12.28
C GLY A 480 5.81 1.54 12.28
N ASN A 481 6.77 0.63 12.54
CA ASN A 481 6.56 -0.82 12.52
C ASN A 481 6.07 -1.34 13.88
N ALA A 482 5.04 -0.70 14.43
CA ALA A 482 4.47 -1.04 15.74
C ALA A 482 3.17 -1.83 15.60
N TYR A 483 2.84 -2.61 16.64
CA TYR A 483 1.62 -3.42 16.71
C TYR A 483 0.35 -2.58 16.47
N GLY A 484 0.31 -1.40 17.10
CA GLY A 484 -0.81 -0.46 16.99
C GLY A 484 -0.91 0.27 15.64
N ARG A 485 -0.01 0.07 14.67
CA ARG A 485 -0.03 0.86 13.42
C ARG A 485 -1.37 0.77 12.68
N ASN A 486 -1.87 -0.46 12.54
CA ASN A 486 -3.14 -0.72 11.86
C ASN A 486 -4.29 -0.84 12.88
N ARG A 487 -4.22 -0.10 14.00
CA ARG A 487 -5.25 -0.14 15.03
C ARG A 487 -6.58 0.43 14.60
N HIS A 488 -6.61 1.58 13.94
CA HIS A 488 -7.85 2.09 13.38
C HIS A 488 -8.54 1.05 12.48
N GLY A 489 -7.79 0.36 11.60
CA GLY A 489 -8.31 -0.71 10.76
C GLY A 489 -8.76 -1.95 11.54
N HIS A 490 -8.17 -2.22 12.70
CA HIS A 490 -8.60 -3.28 13.62
C HIS A 490 -9.95 -2.95 14.29
N GLU A 491 -10.06 -1.77 14.90
CA GLU A 491 -11.28 -1.33 15.60
C GLU A 491 -12.46 -1.12 14.65
N ILE A 492 -12.20 -0.54 13.49
CA ILE A 492 -13.20 -0.43 12.41
C ILE A 492 -13.60 -1.84 11.96
N GLY A 493 -12.66 -2.80 11.92
CA GLY A 493 -12.92 -4.20 11.64
C GLY A 493 -13.95 -4.82 12.58
N HIS A 494 -13.85 -4.56 13.90
CA HIS A 494 -14.88 -4.94 14.87
C HIS A 494 -16.23 -4.30 14.57
N THR A 495 -16.23 -3.00 14.25
CA THR A 495 -17.44 -2.25 13.88
C THR A 495 -18.17 -2.89 12.68
N ILE A 496 -17.45 -3.55 11.76
CA ILE A 496 -18.01 -4.27 10.61
C ILE A 496 -18.09 -5.80 10.81
N GLY A 497 -18.08 -6.24 12.07
CA GLY A 497 -18.38 -7.63 12.45
C GLY A 497 -17.20 -8.59 12.28
N ARG A 498 -15.95 -8.11 12.32
CA ARG A 498 -14.78 -8.99 12.41
C ARG A 498 -14.47 -9.26 13.88
N HIS A 499 -14.43 -10.53 14.26
CA HIS A 499 -14.03 -10.94 15.59
C HIS A 499 -12.52 -11.17 15.67
N HIS A 500 -11.98 -11.20 16.88
CA HIS A 500 -10.62 -11.67 17.10
C HIS A 500 -10.38 -13.05 16.49
N ALA A 501 -9.14 -13.31 16.09
CA ALA A 501 -8.73 -14.54 15.42
C ALA A 501 -8.69 -15.74 16.38
N THR A 502 -9.87 -16.29 16.70
CA THR A 502 -10.06 -17.40 17.65
C THR A 502 -10.62 -18.65 16.98
N ASN A 503 -10.39 -19.79 17.61
CA ASN A 503 -10.98 -21.06 17.19
C ASN A 503 -10.97 -22.04 18.37
N ALA A 504 -12.13 -22.28 18.96
CA ALA A 504 -12.23 -23.14 20.14
C ALA A 504 -11.75 -24.58 19.89
N ALA A 505 -11.91 -25.10 18.68
CA ALA A 505 -11.48 -26.46 18.35
C ALA A 505 -9.96 -26.61 18.23
N LEU A 506 -9.25 -25.53 17.85
CA LEU A 506 -7.80 -25.56 17.64
C LEU A 506 -6.98 -25.10 18.84
N VAL A 507 -7.51 -24.15 19.64
CA VAL A 507 -6.78 -23.52 20.76
C VAL A 507 -7.47 -23.76 22.10
N GLY A 508 -8.78 -23.96 22.11
CA GLY A 508 -9.59 -24.19 23.32
C GLY A 508 -10.41 -22.97 23.73
N THR A 509 -10.84 -22.96 25.00
CA THR A 509 -11.71 -21.91 25.57
C THR A 509 -11.14 -21.34 26.86
N VAL A 510 -11.69 -20.21 27.28
CA VAL A 510 -11.42 -19.60 28.59
C VAL A 510 -12.72 -19.15 29.25
N VAL A 511 -12.76 -19.21 30.57
CA VAL A 511 -13.91 -18.74 31.35
C VAL A 511 -13.51 -17.46 32.06
N SER A 512 -14.30 -16.40 31.91
CA SER A 512 -14.20 -15.15 32.67
C SER A 512 -15.57 -14.85 33.26
N GLY A 513 -15.65 -14.65 34.58
CA GLY A 513 -16.95 -14.58 35.27
C GLY A 513 -17.79 -15.85 35.06
N SER A 514 -19.03 -15.66 34.59
CA SER A 514 -19.93 -16.75 34.17
C SER A 514 -19.85 -17.09 32.67
N THR A 515 -19.05 -16.36 31.90
CA THR A 515 -19.06 -16.41 30.43
C THR A 515 -17.89 -17.26 29.92
N THR A 516 -18.15 -18.08 28.89
CA THR A 516 -17.13 -18.90 28.22
C THR A 516 -16.80 -18.30 26.86
N TYR A 517 -15.52 -18.04 26.64
CA TYR A 517 -14.97 -17.43 25.44
C TYR A 517 -14.16 -18.43 24.62
N GLU A 518 -14.17 -18.29 23.30
CA GLU A 518 -13.21 -18.98 22.44
C GLU A 518 -11.82 -18.37 22.60
N LYS A 519 -10.77 -19.20 22.55
CA LYS A 519 -9.38 -18.73 22.52
C LYS A 519 -8.81 -18.74 21.11
N GLY A 520 -7.92 -17.79 20.88
CA GLY A 520 -6.97 -17.76 19.78
C GLY A 520 -5.54 -17.68 20.31
N PRO A 521 -4.53 -17.80 19.42
CA PRO A 521 -3.14 -17.63 19.80
C PRO A 521 -2.87 -16.22 20.36
N CYS A 522 -1.77 -16.09 21.11
CA CYS A 522 -1.32 -14.83 21.71
C CYS A 522 -2.37 -14.16 22.64
N ASN A 523 -3.20 -14.99 23.29
CA ASN A 523 -4.29 -14.59 24.19
C ASN A 523 -5.43 -13.79 23.53
N SER A 524 -5.62 -13.96 22.22
CA SER A 524 -6.82 -13.45 21.55
C SER A 524 -8.06 -14.18 22.10
N VAL A 525 -9.15 -13.46 22.34
CA VAL A 525 -10.43 -14.01 22.83
C VAL A 525 -11.61 -13.45 22.06
N ALA A 526 -12.63 -14.26 21.84
CA ALA A 526 -13.89 -13.85 21.21
C ALA A 526 -15.07 -14.60 21.84
N ASP A 527 -16.27 -14.07 21.65
CA ASP A 527 -17.51 -14.72 22.08
C ASP A 527 -17.63 -16.14 21.50
N SER A 528 -18.31 -17.03 22.23
CA SER A 528 -18.56 -18.42 21.81
C SER A 528 -19.33 -18.56 20.49
N ALA A 529 -20.06 -17.52 20.04
CA ALA A 529 -20.75 -17.47 18.77
C ALA A 529 -19.89 -16.91 17.62
N ALA A 530 -18.66 -16.45 17.90
CA ALA A 530 -17.78 -15.90 16.89
C ALA A 530 -17.45 -16.94 15.79
N PRO A 531 -17.34 -16.52 14.52
CA PRO A 531 -16.90 -17.41 13.45
C PRO A 531 -15.48 -17.94 13.71
N ASN A 532 -15.29 -19.24 13.52
CA ASN A 532 -13.97 -19.86 13.62
C ASN A 532 -12.97 -19.24 12.64
N PHE A 533 -11.87 -18.69 13.15
CA PHE A 533 -10.76 -18.23 12.33
C PHE A 533 -10.02 -19.45 11.74
N PRO A 534 -9.84 -19.52 10.41
CA PRO A 534 -9.31 -20.72 9.77
C PRO A 534 -7.78 -20.84 9.83
N ASN A 535 -7.07 -19.71 9.87
CA ASN A 535 -5.62 -19.68 9.61
C ASN A 535 -4.77 -19.66 10.88
N ILE A 536 -4.87 -20.73 11.69
CA ILE A 536 -4.04 -20.90 12.89
C ILE A 536 -2.98 -21.97 12.63
N PHE A 537 -1.72 -21.56 12.59
CA PHE A 537 -0.57 -22.43 12.27
C PHE A 537 0.59 -22.25 13.24
N ASN A 538 1.48 -23.25 13.31
CA ASN A 538 2.73 -23.12 14.04
C ASN A 538 3.76 -22.37 13.19
N VAL A 539 4.24 -21.23 13.67
CA VAL A 539 5.31 -20.43 13.07
C VAL A 539 6.39 -20.23 14.13
N ASN A 540 7.64 -20.55 13.82
CA ASN A 540 8.77 -20.45 14.74
C ASN A 540 8.54 -21.12 16.11
N GLY A 541 7.86 -22.28 16.11
CA GLY A 541 7.63 -23.09 17.30
C GLY A 541 6.43 -22.69 18.16
N ALA A 542 5.62 -21.74 17.73
CA ALA A 542 4.42 -21.32 18.47
C ALA A 542 3.20 -21.14 17.55
N GLN A 543 2.00 -21.37 18.08
CA GLN A 543 0.77 -21.11 17.33
C GLN A 543 0.62 -19.61 17.06
N ARG A 544 0.21 -19.27 15.85
CA ARG A 544 -0.04 -17.91 15.36
C ARG A 544 -1.28 -17.89 14.48
N ALA A 545 -2.06 -16.82 14.56
CA ALA A 545 -3.09 -16.55 13.57
C ALA A 545 -2.42 -15.84 12.38
N THR A 546 -2.21 -16.55 11.27
CA THR A 546 -1.44 -16.06 10.12
C THR A 546 -2.34 -15.32 9.12
N ILE A 547 -1.72 -14.57 8.20
CA ILE A 547 -2.46 -13.82 7.17
C ILE A 547 -3.05 -14.69 6.06
N GLY A 548 -2.68 -15.97 6.03
CA GLY A 548 -3.23 -16.99 5.15
C GLY A 548 -2.72 -18.38 5.51
N PRO A 549 -3.02 -19.42 4.72
CA PRO A 549 -2.55 -20.79 4.94
C PRO A 549 -1.02 -20.91 4.91
N MET A 550 -0.42 -21.67 5.86
CA MET A 550 1.05 -21.85 5.92
C MET A 550 1.55 -23.22 5.44
N ASN A 551 0.68 -24.23 5.37
CA ASN A 551 1.07 -25.63 5.09
C ASN A 551 0.53 -26.14 3.74
N SER A 552 0.18 -25.24 2.83
CA SER A 552 -0.49 -25.55 1.56
C SER A 552 0.44 -25.52 0.33
N GLY A 553 1.76 -25.39 0.54
CA GLY A 553 2.77 -25.23 -0.51
C GLY A 553 3.08 -23.76 -0.80
N GLN A 554 4.23 -23.50 -1.45
CA GLN A 554 4.72 -22.15 -1.75
C GLN A 554 3.71 -21.31 -2.55
N ASP A 555 3.01 -21.93 -3.50
CA ASP A 555 2.03 -21.26 -4.35
C ASP A 555 0.83 -20.68 -3.59
N LYS A 556 0.47 -21.29 -2.46
CA LYS A 556 -0.69 -20.93 -1.63
C LYS A 556 -0.33 -20.09 -0.41
N LEU A 557 0.96 -19.80 -0.22
CA LEU A 557 1.38 -18.87 0.82
C LEU A 557 0.89 -17.47 0.44
N VAL A 558 0.16 -16.85 1.36
CA VAL A 558 -0.37 -15.49 1.19
C VAL A 558 0.67 -14.50 1.70
N PHE A 559 1.12 -13.58 0.83
CA PHE A 559 1.94 -12.43 1.19
C PHE A 559 1.09 -11.17 1.08
N GLY A 560 1.46 -10.12 1.82
CA GLY A 560 0.86 -8.80 1.67
C GLY A 560 1.75 -7.81 0.94
N TRP A 561 1.14 -6.73 0.46
CA TRP A 561 1.84 -5.55 -0.04
C TRP A 561 1.25 -4.31 0.64
N ASP A 562 2.07 -3.63 1.42
CA ASP A 562 1.74 -2.31 1.94
C ASP A 562 2.05 -1.28 0.85
N SER A 563 1.00 -0.89 0.12
CA SER A 563 1.09 0.06 -0.99
C SER A 563 1.36 1.51 -0.55
N GLN A 564 1.20 1.82 0.74
CA GLN A 564 1.55 3.11 1.31
C GLN A 564 3.05 3.20 1.61
N ARG A 565 3.64 2.12 2.17
CA ARG A 565 5.08 2.05 2.47
C ARG A 565 5.91 1.44 1.34
N ASN A 566 5.26 0.95 0.28
CA ASN A 566 5.89 0.17 -0.78
C ASN A 566 6.78 -0.97 -0.23
N SER A 567 6.20 -1.80 0.65
CA SER A 567 6.92 -2.88 1.33
C SER A 567 6.12 -4.18 1.33
N VAL A 568 6.80 -5.31 1.29
CA VAL A 568 6.17 -6.64 1.35
C VAL A 568 5.87 -7.02 2.80
N VAL A 569 4.71 -7.63 3.02
CA VAL A 569 4.30 -8.17 4.31
C VAL A 569 4.59 -9.67 4.34
N ASP A 570 5.58 -10.05 5.14
CA ASP A 570 6.04 -11.43 5.32
C ASP A 570 5.12 -12.22 6.28
N PRO A 571 4.47 -13.31 5.84
CA PRO A 571 3.57 -14.12 6.68
C PRO A 571 4.28 -14.87 7.81
N GLU A 572 5.61 -14.96 7.82
CA GLU A 572 6.37 -15.55 8.92
C GLU A 572 6.63 -14.56 10.08
N GLN A 573 6.48 -13.26 9.82
CA GLN A 573 6.76 -12.18 10.77
C GLN A 573 5.52 -11.35 11.12
N THR A 574 4.57 -11.26 10.19
CA THR A 574 3.33 -10.50 10.34
C THR A 574 2.13 -11.42 10.43
N PHE A 575 1.26 -11.13 11.40
CA PHE A 575 0.11 -11.98 11.72
C PHE A 575 -1.21 -11.24 11.45
N ALA A 576 -2.32 -11.98 11.53
CA ALA A 576 -3.64 -11.49 11.16
C ALA A 576 -4.02 -10.21 11.93
N MET A 577 -4.66 -9.27 11.23
CA MET A 577 -5.08 -7.97 11.78
C MET A 577 -5.96 -8.11 13.03
N MET A 578 -6.77 -9.15 13.09
CA MET A 578 -7.64 -9.46 14.24
C MET A 578 -6.95 -10.30 15.32
N SER A 579 -5.62 -10.35 15.34
CA SER A 579 -4.83 -11.11 16.32
C SER A 579 -3.91 -10.21 17.15
N TYR A 580 -3.61 -10.67 18.36
CA TYR A 580 -2.60 -10.08 19.26
C TYR A 580 -1.18 -10.61 19.04
N CYS A 581 -0.95 -11.32 17.93
CA CYS A 581 0.35 -11.92 17.63
C CYS A 581 1.31 -10.96 16.94
N GLY A 582 2.57 -10.97 17.40
CA GLY A 582 3.71 -10.34 16.72
C GLY A 582 3.81 -8.82 16.87
N PRO A 583 4.90 -8.23 16.33
CA PRO A 583 5.15 -6.80 16.44
C PRO A 583 4.36 -5.98 15.42
N PHE A 584 3.76 -6.62 14.41
CA PHE A 584 3.05 -5.98 13.32
C PHE A 584 1.85 -6.84 12.88
N ARG A 585 0.76 -6.20 12.42
CA ARG A 585 -0.50 -6.88 12.04
C ARG A 585 -1.01 -6.43 10.68
N TRP A 586 -1.56 -7.36 9.89
CA TRP A 586 -2.03 -7.12 8.53
C TRP A 586 -3.28 -7.94 8.20
N PRO A 587 -4.19 -7.48 7.33
CA PRO A 587 -5.38 -8.25 6.94
C PRO A 587 -5.02 -9.67 6.49
N SER A 588 -5.70 -10.66 7.05
CA SER A 588 -5.68 -12.02 6.50
C SER A 588 -6.65 -12.15 5.33
N ASP A 589 -6.49 -13.16 4.48
CA ASP A 589 -7.48 -13.59 3.48
C ASP A 589 -8.92 -13.64 4.02
N PHE A 590 -9.12 -14.20 5.20
CA PHE A 590 -10.42 -14.29 5.88
C PHE A 590 -10.94 -12.91 6.31
N THR A 591 -10.06 -12.05 6.80
CA THR A 591 -10.42 -10.69 7.23
C THR A 591 -10.74 -9.84 6.00
N TYR A 592 -9.92 -9.93 4.96
CA TYR A 592 -10.07 -9.23 3.67
C TYR A 592 -11.42 -9.54 3.03
N GLU A 593 -11.78 -10.82 2.86
CA GLU A 593 -13.09 -11.18 2.30
C GLU A 593 -14.25 -10.75 3.21
N GLY A 594 -14.05 -10.80 4.53
CA GLY A 594 -15.00 -10.27 5.50
C GLY A 594 -15.32 -8.79 5.29
N ILE A 595 -14.27 -7.97 5.17
CA ILE A 595 -14.38 -6.53 4.92
C ILE A 595 -15.02 -6.30 3.54
N ARG A 596 -14.53 -6.97 2.49
CA ARG A 596 -15.04 -6.82 1.12
C ARG A 596 -16.53 -7.10 1.03
N ASN A 597 -17.00 -8.14 1.71
CA ASN A 597 -18.43 -8.47 1.75
C ASN A 597 -19.24 -7.38 2.45
N PHE A 598 -18.73 -6.78 3.52
CA PHE A 598 -19.40 -5.63 4.17
C PHE A 598 -19.48 -4.42 3.23
N VAL A 599 -18.35 -4.02 2.65
CA VAL A 599 -18.26 -2.85 1.75
C VAL A 599 -19.22 -2.99 0.57
N ASN A 600 -19.26 -4.16 -0.07
CA ASN A 600 -20.14 -4.41 -1.22
C ASN A 600 -21.60 -4.73 -0.85
N GLY A 601 -21.98 -4.61 0.43
CA GLY A 601 -23.33 -4.92 0.91
C GLY A 601 -23.73 -6.40 0.83
N ALA A 602 -22.77 -7.31 0.60
CA ALA A 602 -22.96 -8.75 0.46
C ALA A 602 -22.87 -9.52 1.79
N ALA A 603 -22.39 -8.89 2.86
CA ALA A 603 -22.51 -9.38 4.23
C ALA A 603 -23.79 -8.84 4.87
N SER A 604 -24.78 -9.72 4.95
CA SER A 604 -25.91 -9.72 5.87
C SER A 604 -26.03 -8.51 6.82
N ALA A 605 -27.02 -7.68 6.52
CA ALA A 605 -27.78 -6.90 7.49
C ALA A 605 -28.45 -7.82 8.52
N SER A 606 -27.65 -8.39 9.41
CA SER A 606 -28.05 -9.09 10.63
C SER A 606 -27.13 -8.54 11.71
N SER A 607 -27.52 -7.53 12.50
CA SER A 607 -28.55 -7.63 13.54
C SER A 607 -29.10 -6.27 14.00
N LEU A 608 -29.51 -5.38 13.08
CA LEU A 608 -30.69 -4.55 13.38
C LEU A 608 -31.86 -5.23 12.71
N SER A 609 -32.50 -6.16 13.43
CA SER A 609 -33.72 -6.80 12.98
C SER A 609 -34.80 -5.73 12.83
N VAL A 610 -34.97 -5.29 11.59
CA VAL A 610 -36.03 -4.38 11.18
C VAL A 610 -37.37 -5.07 11.50
N ALA A 611 -38.18 -4.46 12.35
CA ALA A 611 -39.60 -4.79 12.38
C ALA A 611 -40.14 -4.59 10.96
N SER A 612 -40.79 -5.62 10.43
CA SER A 612 -41.24 -5.75 9.05
C SER A 612 -41.81 -4.47 8.44
N ALA A 613 -41.23 -4.03 7.33
CA ALA A 613 -41.88 -3.15 6.37
C ALA A 613 -43.06 -3.91 5.74
N ASN A 614 -44.28 -3.66 6.22
CA ASN A 614 -45.50 -3.97 5.50
C ASN A 614 -46.24 -2.67 5.19
N ASP A 615 -46.26 -2.34 3.90
CA ASP A 615 -47.22 -1.51 3.16
C ASP A 615 -47.85 -0.31 3.86
N ALA A 616 -47.31 0.88 3.56
CA ALA A 616 -48.14 2.03 3.22
C ALA A 616 -47.43 2.90 2.18
N LEU A 617 -47.92 2.85 0.94
CA LEU A 617 -47.65 3.83 -0.11
C LEU A 617 -48.01 5.23 0.41
N PHE A 618 -47.02 6.02 0.84
CA PHE A 618 -47.21 7.43 1.15
C PHE A 618 -47.21 8.25 -0.13
N GLN A 619 -48.35 8.87 -0.45
CA GLN A 619 -48.43 9.94 -1.44
C GLN A 619 -48.09 11.28 -0.75
N PRO A 620 -47.28 12.15 -1.37
CA PRO A 620 -46.95 13.44 -0.80
C PRO A 620 -48.08 14.43 -1.08
N THR A 621 -49.07 14.50 -0.17
CA THR A 621 -49.94 15.67 -0.07
C THR A 621 -49.41 16.58 1.02
N GLN A 622 -49.17 17.85 0.67
CA GLN A 622 -48.78 18.93 1.57
C GLN A 622 -49.57 18.88 2.88
N MET A 623 -48.93 18.37 3.92
CA MET A 623 -49.36 18.46 5.32
C MET A 623 -48.27 19.29 6.00
N LEU A 624 -48.67 20.29 6.77
CA LEU A 624 -47.78 20.90 7.77
C LEU A 624 -47.21 19.75 8.60
N SER A 625 -45.90 19.48 8.49
CA SER A 625 -45.28 18.40 9.26
C SER A 625 -45.38 18.77 10.74
N ALA A 626 -46.11 17.98 11.52
CA ALA A 626 -45.99 18.04 12.96
C ALA A 626 -44.70 17.30 13.34
N THR A 627 -43.85 17.91 14.17
CA THR A 627 -42.70 17.21 14.76
C THR A 627 -43.11 16.53 16.06
N GLN A 628 -42.44 15.44 16.39
CA GLN A 628 -42.52 14.72 17.66
C GLN A 628 -41.21 14.95 18.42
N ALA A 629 -41.31 15.42 19.65
CA ALA A 629 -40.17 15.58 20.54
C ALA A 629 -39.80 14.25 21.22
N TRP A 630 -38.51 14.00 21.31
CA TRP A 630 -37.90 12.82 21.92
C TRP A 630 -36.79 13.24 22.89
N ILE A 631 -36.54 12.38 23.87
CA ILE A 631 -35.39 12.46 24.78
C ILE A 631 -34.56 11.19 24.57
N LEU A 632 -33.28 11.35 24.25
CA LEU A 632 -32.32 10.26 24.22
C LEU A 632 -31.78 10.05 25.64
N VAL A 633 -32.22 8.96 26.28
CA VAL A 633 -31.69 8.53 27.59
C VAL A 633 -30.42 7.75 27.36
N ARG A 634 -29.32 8.21 27.97
CA ARG A 634 -27.96 7.73 27.71
C ARG A 634 -27.30 7.18 28.96
N GLY A 635 -26.40 6.21 28.80
CA GLY A 635 -25.61 5.69 29.92
C GLY A 635 -24.61 4.60 29.53
N ILE A 636 -23.80 4.20 30.50
CA ILE A 636 -22.86 3.08 30.39
C ILE A 636 -23.16 2.11 31.52
N ILE A 637 -23.52 0.88 31.19
CA ILE A 637 -23.70 -0.21 32.13
C ILE A 637 -22.36 -0.92 32.34
N ASP A 638 -21.98 -1.10 33.59
CA ASP A 638 -20.96 -2.07 33.99
C ASP A 638 -21.68 -3.38 34.33
N ILE A 639 -21.53 -4.37 33.45
CA ILE A 639 -22.25 -5.64 33.49
C ILE A 639 -21.80 -6.47 34.70
N ASP A 640 -20.51 -6.42 35.03
CA ASP A 640 -19.92 -7.16 36.15
C ASP A 640 -20.27 -6.53 37.51
N ALA A 641 -20.24 -5.20 37.58
CA ALA A 641 -20.61 -4.47 38.78
C ALA A 641 -22.13 -4.35 39.00
N GLU A 642 -22.94 -4.76 38.01
CA GLU A 642 -24.40 -4.57 37.97
C GLU A 642 -24.80 -3.12 38.31
N SER A 643 -24.18 -2.16 37.63
CA SER A 643 -24.43 -0.73 37.85
C SER A 643 -24.50 0.06 36.54
N ILE A 644 -25.13 1.23 36.56
CA ILE A 644 -25.17 2.15 35.42
C ILE A 644 -24.67 3.54 35.82
N VAL A 645 -23.86 4.13 34.95
CA VAL A 645 -23.54 5.57 34.97
C VAL A 645 -24.37 6.24 33.89
N PHE A 646 -25.39 7.01 34.29
CA PHE A 646 -26.16 7.82 33.36
C PHE A 646 -25.30 8.93 32.77
N LYS A 647 -25.50 9.19 31.48
CA LYS A 647 -25.00 10.40 30.80
C LYS A 647 -26.14 11.42 30.71
N PRO A 648 -25.84 12.73 30.64
CA PRO A 648 -26.86 13.76 30.47
C PRO A 648 -27.82 13.41 29.34
N VAL A 649 -29.13 13.54 29.54
CA VAL A 649 -30.07 13.26 28.44
C VAL A 649 -30.00 14.36 27.39
N VAL A 650 -30.38 14.02 26.15
CA VAL A 650 -30.36 14.97 25.02
C VAL A 650 -31.73 14.96 24.32
N SER A 651 -32.32 16.13 24.05
CA SER A 651 -33.55 16.25 23.29
C SER A 651 -33.29 16.27 21.78
N PHE A 652 -34.22 15.72 21.00
CA PHE A 652 -34.23 15.87 19.55
C PHE A 652 -35.66 15.82 19.01
N GLU A 653 -35.85 16.26 17.77
CA GLU A 653 -37.14 16.25 17.10
C GLU A 653 -37.09 15.43 15.82
N LEU A 654 -38.19 14.74 15.52
CA LEU A 654 -38.39 14.00 14.28
C LEU A 654 -39.75 14.34 13.68
N ASP A 655 -39.90 14.19 12.37
CA ASP A 655 -41.22 14.23 11.75
C ASP A 655 -42.13 13.14 12.35
N THR A 656 -43.40 13.49 12.59
CA THR A 656 -44.38 12.56 13.17
C THR A 656 -44.47 11.29 12.32
N GLY A 657 -44.36 10.13 12.98
CA GLY A 657 -44.43 8.82 12.34
C GLY A 657 -43.07 8.17 12.07
N ILE A 658 -41.96 8.89 12.28
CA ILE A 658 -40.62 8.30 12.30
C ILE A 658 -40.35 7.76 13.71
N THR A 659 -39.99 6.48 13.81
CA THR A 659 -39.54 5.86 15.05
C THR A 659 -38.01 5.75 15.02
N PRO A 660 -37.30 6.34 15.99
CA PRO A 660 -35.84 6.25 16.06
C PRO A 660 -35.38 4.82 16.40
N PRO A 661 -34.20 4.39 15.94
CA PRO A 661 -33.64 3.08 16.27
C PRO A 661 -33.20 3.03 17.74
N TYR A 662 -33.22 1.84 18.34
CA TYR A 662 -32.68 1.61 19.68
C TYR A 662 -32.25 0.15 19.85
N PRO A 663 -31.37 -0.18 20.82
CA PRO A 663 -30.91 -1.55 21.04
C PRO A 663 -32.07 -2.51 21.35
N THR A 664 -32.21 -3.58 20.58
CA THR A 664 -33.24 -4.61 20.78
C THR A 664 -32.75 -5.70 21.72
N GLY A 665 -33.61 -6.21 22.59
CA GLY A 665 -33.26 -7.30 23.51
C GLY A 665 -34.14 -7.28 24.76
N ASN A 666 -33.83 -8.12 25.73
CA ASN A 666 -34.62 -8.23 26.96
C ASN A 666 -33.81 -8.56 28.21
N ASP A 667 -32.50 -8.32 28.20
CA ASP A 667 -31.67 -8.52 29.40
C ASP A 667 -31.92 -7.42 30.45
N TYR A 668 -32.22 -6.21 29.98
CA TYR A 668 -32.50 -5.03 30.79
C TYR A 668 -33.82 -4.35 30.36
N VAL A 669 -34.28 -3.41 31.18
CA VAL A 669 -35.42 -2.55 30.88
C VAL A 669 -35.17 -1.14 31.40
N LEU A 670 -35.41 -0.14 30.55
CA LEU A 670 -35.53 1.26 30.98
C LEU A 670 -36.99 1.53 31.32
N ILE A 671 -37.24 1.96 32.55
CA ILE A 671 -38.56 2.31 33.07
C ILE A 671 -38.63 3.82 33.24
N VAL A 672 -39.66 4.44 32.65
CA VAL A 672 -39.95 5.87 32.75
C VAL A 672 -41.05 6.05 33.77
N LYS A 673 -40.84 6.90 34.78
CA LYS A 673 -41.79 7.12 35.88
C LYS A 673 -42.19 8.58 36.03
N ASP A 674 -43.38 8.80 36.57
CA ASP A 674 -43.86 10.11 36.98
C ASP A 674 -43.37 10.50 38.40
N GLN A 675 -43.69 11.72 38.84
CA GLN A 675 -43.34 12.23 40.18
C GLN A 675 -43.89 11.40 41.36
N ASN A 676 -44.88 10.53 41.13
CA ASN A 676 -45.47 9.65 42.14
C ASN A 676 -44.88 8.23 42.07
N GLY A 677 -43.91 7.97 41.19
CA GLY A 677 -43.33 6.66 40.94
C GLY A 677 -44.20 5.74 40.08
N VAL A 678 -45.25 6.27 39.42
CA VAL A 678 -46.08 5.50 38.48
C VAL A 678 -45.33 5.34 37.18
N GLU A 679 -45.25 4.11 36.68
CA GLU A 679 -44.66 3.81 35.38
C GLU A 679 -45.50 4.41 34.25
N LEU A 680 -44.87 5.27 33.46
CA LEU A 680 -45.42 5.88 32.25
C LEU A 680 -45.16 4.99 31.03
N ASN A 681 -43.94 4.45 30.91
CA ASN A 681 -43.52 3.59 29.81
C ASN A 681 -42.35 2.68 30.23
N ARG A 682 -42.12 1.62 29.45
CA ARG A 682 -40.98 0.72 29.59
C ARG A 682 -40.38 0.34 28.23
N TYR A 683 -39.06 0.23 28.19
CA TYR A 683 -38.29 -0.08 26.99
C TYR A 683 -37.33 -1.23 27.29
N PRO A 684 -37.65 -2.48 26.91
CA PRO A 684 -36.74 -3.60 27.07
C PRO A 684 -35.57 -3.48 26.07
N PHE A 685 -34.36 -3.83 26.50
CA PHE A 685 -33.16 -3.75 25.67
C PHE A 685 -32.08 -4.73 26.14
N THR A 686 -31.13 -5.01 25.25
CA THR A 686 -29.83 -5.60 25.58
C THR A 686 -28.77 -4.60 25.08
N PRO A 687 -27.88 -4.09 25.95
CA PRO A 687 -26.90 -3.09 25.53
C PRO A 687 -25.87 -3.71 24.58
N PRO A 688 -25.43 -3.00 23.54
CA PRO A 688 -24.27 -3.41 22.74
C PRO A 688 -23.02 -3.44 23.64
N ILE A 689 -22.27 -4.54 23.59
CA ILE A 689 -21.12 -4.78 24.48
C ILE A 689 -19.84 -4.27 23.82
N MET A 690 -19.06 -3.48 24.55
CA MET A 690 -17.80 -2.95 24.06
C MET A 690 -16.71 -4.05 24.04
N SER A 691 -15.97 -4.12 22.94
CA SER A 691 -14.86 -5.07 22.73
C SER A 691 -13.54 -4.31 22.55
N GLY A 692 -12.55 -4.57 23.40
CA GLY A 692 -11.30 -3.81 23.45
C GLY A 692 -10.10 -4.51 22.80
N ASP A 693 -9.13 -3.70 22.35
CA ASP A 693 -7.81 -4.10 21.83
C ASP A 693 -6.71 -3.91 22.89
N SER A 694 -5.65 -4.71 22.75
CA SER A 694 -4.46 -4.60 23.58
C SER A 694 -3.58 -3.41 23.17
N GLU A 695 -2.83 -2.86 24.14
CA GLU A 695 -1.79 -1.88 23.81
C GLU A 695 -0.57 -2.51 23.12
N THR A 696 -0.30 -3.80 23.37
CA THR A 696 0.86 -4.51 22.82
C THR A 696 0.50 -5.88 22.26
N GLY A 697 1.23 -6.31 21.23
CA GLY A 697 1.29 -7.72 20.85
C GLY A 697 2.12 -8.50 21.87
N ASN A 698 1.71 -9.73 22.18
CA ASN A 698 2.27 -10.65 23.20
C ASN A 698 1.58 -10.63 24.58
N GLU A 699 0.46 -11.35 24.66
CA GLU A 699 0.04 -12.19 25.80
C GLU A 699 -0.30 -11.55 27.15
N VAL A 700 -0.15 -10.25 27.38
CA VAL A 700 -0.76 -9.63 28.56
C VAL A 700 -2.16 -9.18 28.17
N SER A 701 -3.14 -10.06 28.34
CA SER A 701 -4.54 -9.60 28.43
C SER A 701 -4.56 -8.46 29.44
N PRO A 702 -5.20 -7.31 29.17
CA PRO A 702 -5.64 -6.48 30.27
C PRO A 702 -6.43 -7.38 31.22
N GLU A 703 -6.24 -7.10 32.51
CA GLU A 703 -7.01 -7.66 33.61
C GLU A 703 -8.47 -7.86 33.18
N THR A 704 -9.06 -9.01 33.54
CA THR A 704 -10.47 -9.42 33.28
C THR A 704 -11.32 -8.34 32.61
N PRO A 705 -11.74 -8.51 31.34
CA PRO A 705 -12.48 -7.48 30.63
C PRO A 705 -13.66 -7.02 31.49
N ILE A 706 -13.66 -5.76 31.91
CA ILE A 706 -14.86 -5.15 32.44
C ILE A 706 -15.84 -5.14 31.28
N GLU A 707 -16.95 -5.86 31.37
CA GLU A 707 -17.96 -5.83 30.31
C GLU A 707 -18.76 -4.53 30.42
N LEU A 708 -18.51 -3.59 29.50
CA LEU A 708 -19.23 -2.33 29.42
C LEU A 708 -20.26 -2.37 28.29
N GLY A 709 -21.48 -1.92 28.57
CA GLY A 709 -22.57 -1.83 27.59
C GLY A 709 -23.09 -0.41 27.41
N LEU A 710 -23.28 0.04 26.18
CA LEU A 710 -23.89 1.36 25.90
C LEU A 710 -25.41 1.31 26.02
N VAL A 711 -25.97 2.33 26.67
CA VAL A 711 -27.42 2.58 26.72
C VAL A 711 -27.69 3.85 25.93
N ASN A 712 -28.39 3.72 24.81
CA ASN A 712 -28.94 4.83 24.02
C ASN A 712 -30.39 4.49 23.69
N ILE A 713 -31.33 4.99 24.49
CA ILE A 713 -32.75 4.68 24.36
C ILE A 713 -33.54 5.97 24.14
N PRO A 714 -34.07 6.19 22.92
CA PRO A 714 -34.96 7.30 22.64
C PRO A 714 -36.33 7.03 23.28
N VAL A 715 -36.77 7.95 24.12
CA VAL A 715 -38.10 7.94 24.75
C VAL A 715 -38.90 9.13 24.24
N MET A 716 -40.19 8.96 24.00
CA MET A 716 -41.05 10.10 23.65
C MET A 716 -41.06 11.09 24.81
N ALA A 717 -40.90 12.39 24.51
CA ALA A 717 -40.93 13.42 25.53
C ALA A 717 -42.32 13.51 26.19
N ASP A 718 -42.38 13.41 27.51
CA ASP A 718 -43.59 13.56 28.32
C ASP A 718 -43.28 14.46 29.51
N ALA A 719 -44.04 15.56 29.64
CA ALA A 719 -43.88 16.56 30.68
C ALA A 719 -44.13 16.02 32.11
N ASN A 720 -44.73 14.84 32.25
CA ASN A 720 -44.92 14.18 33.54
C ASN A 720 -43.74 13.30 33.96
N THR A 721 -42.75 13.11 33.08
CA THR A 721 -41.57 12.28 33.37
C THR A 721 -40.74 12.92 34.48
N ALA A 722 -40.46 12.18 35.54
CA ALA A 722 -39.68 12.64 36.69
C ALA A 722 -38.51 11.71 37.06
N GLU A 723 -38.51 10.47 36.57
CA GLU A 723 -37.43 9.51 36.85
C GLU A 723 -37.25 8.50 35.71
N TYR A 724 -35.99 8.19 35.41
CA TYR A 724 -35.57 7.06 34.57
C TYR A 724 -34.89 5.99 35.44
N VAL A 725 -35.31 4.73 35.33
CA VAL A 725 -34.74 3.61 36.10
C VAL A 725 -34.31 2.51 35.15
N VAL A 726 -33.08 1.99 35.30
CA VAL A 726 -32.63 0.79 34.58
C VAL A 726 -32.65 -0.40 35.51
N GLU A 727 -33.33 -1.47 35.09
CA GLU A 727 -33.45 -2.73 35.81
C GLU A 727 -32.96 -3.90 34.96
N LYS A 728 -32.37 -4.92 35.61
CA LYS A 728 -32.02 -6.20 34.99
C LYS A 728 -33.22 -7.14 35.05
N GLN A 729 -33.69 -7.63 33.90
CA GLN A 729 -34.94 -8.41 33.84
C GLN A 729 -34.85 -9.78 34.50
N SER A 730 -33.66 -10.36 34.58
CA SER A 730 -33.49 -11.71 35.13
C SER A 730 -33.83 -11.82 36.63
N ASN A 731 -33.74 -10.71 37.37
CA ASN A 731 -33.85 -10.68 38.84
C ASN A 731 -34.50 -9.39 39.38
N ASP A 732 -35.03 -8.53 38.52
CA ASP A 732 -35.62 -7.22 38.85
C ASP A 732 -34.67 -6.31 39.65
N ALA A 733 -33.35 -6.47 39.47
CA ALA A 733 -32.35 -5.65 40.17
C ALA A 733 -32.26 -4.26 39.54
N VAL A 734 -32.40 -3.20 40.36
CA VAL A 734 -32.20 -1.81 39.94
C VAL A 734 -30.70 -1.51 39.85
N LEU A 735 -30.22 -1.18 38.65
CA LEU A 735 -28.82 -0.81 38.38
C LEU A 735 -28.56 0.66 38.75
N GLY A 736 -29.55 1.52 38.59
CA GLY A 736 -29.48 2.94 38.91
C GLY A 736 -30.73 3.70 38.45
N SER A 737 -30.88 4.92 38.97
CA SER A 737 -31.90 5.87 38.51
C SER A 737 -31.35 7.27 38.30
N LEU A 738 -32.02 8.00 37.41
CA LEU A 738 -31.77 9.40 37.09
C LEU A 738 -33.08 10.18 37.34
N VAL A 739 -33.03 11.16 38.23
CA VAL A 739 -34.20 11.89 38.75
C VAL A 739 -34.17 13.34 38.26
N ALA A 740 -35.34 13.88 37.94
CA ALA A 740 -35.51 15.28 37.54
C ALA A 740 -35.06 16.26 38.64
N SER A 741 -34.42 17.34 38.21
CA SER A 741 -34.20 18.57 39.00
C SER A 741 -35.52 19.34 39.18
N ASP A 742 -35.51 20.43 39.94
CA ASP A 742 -36.74 21.21 40.18
C ASP A 742 -37.04 22.16 39.01
N ASN A 743 -36.01 22.65 38.32
CA ASN A 743 -36.13 23.62 37.23
C ASN A 743 -35.36 23.17 35.99
N ALA A 744 -35.89 23.48 34.80
CA ALA A 744 -35.18 23.24 33.56
C ALA A 744 -34.07 24.28 33.35
N PRO A 745 -32.96 23.92 32.68
CA PRO A 745 -31.88 24.84 32.37
C PRO A 745 -32.27 25.81 31.23
N GLU A 746 -31.52 26.90 31.10
CA GLU A 746 -31.64 27.88 30.02
C GLU A 746 -30.31 28.00 29.26
N VAL A 747 -30.36 28.28 27.95
CA VAL A 747 -29.20 28.54 27.12
C VAL A 747 -29.47 29.67 26.12
N THR A 748 -28.44 30.44 25.78
CA THR A 748 -28.50 31.47 24.74
C THR A 748 -27.22 31.47 23.91
N VAL A 749 -27.35 31.37 22.59
CA VAL A 749 -26.25 31.48 21.63
C VAL A 749 -25.78 32.94 21.57
N VAL A 750 -24.47 33.14 21.69
CA VAL A 750 -23.85 34.47 21.70
C VAL A 750 -23.08 34.75 20.42
N TYR A 751 -22.38 33.75 19.89
CA TYR A 751 -21.58 33.91 18.67
C TYR A 751 -21.21 32.55 18.06
N PRO A 752 -21.19 32.40 16.71
CA PRO A 752 -21.86 33.27 15.76
C PRO A 752 -23.37 33.30 16.02
N ASN A 753 -23.99 34.46 15.82
CA ASN A 753 -25.42 34.64 16.06
C ASN A 753 -26.17 35.25 14.85
N GLY A 754 -25.48 35.48 13.73
CA GLY A 754 -26.09 35.88 12.47
C GLY A 754 -25.32 36.95 11.69
N GLY A 755 -25.09 36.69 10.40
CA GLY A 755 -24.50 37.62 9.45
C GLY A 755 -22.97 37.68 9.48
N GLU A 756 -22.31 36.93 10.36
CA GLU A 756 -20.86 36.86 10.43
C GLU A 756 -20.26 36.07 9.25
N VAL A 757 -19.02 36.41 8.92
CA VAL A 757 -18.14 35.56 8.10
C VAL A 757 -17.02 35.10 9.01
N LEU A 758 -16.94 33.80 9.26
CA LEU A 758 -15.91 33.23 10.12
C LEU A 758 -14.54 33.31 9.43
N ASN A 759 -13.46 33.45 10.21
CA ASN A 759 -12.11 33.60 9.68
C ASN A 759 -11.29 32.33 9.98
N PRO A 760 -10.71 31.66 8.97
CA PRO A 760 -9.83 30.50 9.17
C PRO A 760 -8.54 30.85 9.97
N PRO A 761 -7.90 29.87 10.62
CA PRO A 761 -8.26 28.44 10.61
C PRO A 761 -9.33 28.05 11.63
N ASP A 762 -9.53 28.83 12.70
CA ASP A 762 -10.41 28.48 13.82
C ASP A 762 -11.41 29.59 14.15
N ALA A 763 -12.57 29.23 14.70
CA ALA A 763 -13.54 30.16 15.26
C ALA A 763 -14.03 29.71 16.63
N ASP A 764 -14.19 30.65 17.56
CA ASP A 764 -14.86 30.37 18.83
C ASP A 764 -16.37 30.37 18.63
N PHE A 765 -17.07 29.33 19.08
CA PHE A 765 -18.52 29.28 19.23
C PHE A 765 -18.85 29.50 20.70
N LYS A 766 -19.73 30.45 21.03
CA LYS A 766 -19.97 30.96 22.39
C LYS A 766 -21.45 30.98 22.72
N TRP A 767 -21.76 30.65 23.96
CA TRP A 767 -23.11 30.69 24.51
C TRP A 767 -23.07 31.05 26.01
N THR A 768 -24.24 31.27 26.59
CA THR A 768 -24.43 31.35 28.05
C THR A 768 -25.43 30.30 28.48
N GLY A 769 -25.17 29.63 29.61
CA GLY A 769 -26.14 28.73 30.25
C GLY A 769 -26.43 29.12 31.68
N LEU A 770 -27.66 28.86 32.14
CA LEU A 770 -28.12 29.11 33.50
C LEU A 770 -28.92 27.92 34.00
N ASP A 771 -28.58 27.46 35.21
CA ASP A 771 -29.36 26.50 35.96
C ASP A 771 -29.88 27.18 37.23
N ALA A 772 -31.21 27.20 37.42
CA ALA A 772 -31.80 27.85 38.58
C ALA A 772 -31.53 27.08 39.88
N ASP A 773 -31.24 25.78 39.79
CA ASP A 773 -30.94 24.90 40.92
C ASP A 773 -29.45 24.94 41.30
N GLY A 774 -28.61 25.54 40.45
CA GLY A 774 -27.15 25.63 40.61
C GLY A 774 -26.42 24.32 40.29
N GLY A 775 -27.07 23.40 39.58
CA GLY A 775 -26.50 22.15 39.10
C GLY A 775 -25.45 22.35 37.99
N PRO A 776 -24.58 21.35 37.75
CA PRO A 776 -23.67 21.39 36.62
C PRO A 776 -24.43 21.30 35.30
N LEU A 777 -24.03 22.10 34.32
CA LEU A 777 -24.58 22.07 32.97
C LEU A 777 -23.61 21.40 32.00
N THR A 778 -24.19 20.69 31.04
CA THR A 778 -23.49 20.15 29.89
C THR A 778 -24.14 20.64 28.61
N TYR A 779 -23.35 20.75 27.54
CA TYR A 779 -23.78 21.30 26.27
C TYR A 779 -23.50 20.34 25.12
N THR A 780 -24.47 20.24 24.22
CA THR A 780 -24.34 19.62 22.91
C THR A 780 -24.36 20.74 21.87
N VAL A 781 -23.33 20.80 21.03
CA VAL A 781 -23.17 21.85 20.02
C VAL A 781 -23.31 21.24 18.65
N GLN A 782 -24.19 21.81 17.82
CA GLN A 782 -24.45 21.35 16.47
C GLN A 782 -24.30 22.48 15.45
N PHE A 783 -23.80 22.13 14.28
CA PHE A 783 -23.64 23.00 13.13
C PHE A 783 -24.55 22.51 12.00
N SER A 784 -25.15 23.44 11.27
CA SER A 784 -25.93 23.12 10.07
C SER A 784 -25.39 23.87 8.88
N GLU A 785 -25.07 23.14 7.81
CA GLU A 785 -24.62 23.74 6.54
C GLU A 785 -25.76 24.21 5.63
N ASP A 786 -26.98 23.74 5.87
CA ASP A 786 -28.12 23.84 4.93
C ASP A 786 -29.30 24.66 5.50
N GLY A 787 -29.00 25.61 6.39
CA GLY A 787 -30.01 26.48 6.98
C GLY A 787 -30.95 25.76 7.96
N GLY A 788 -30.50 24.66 8.54
CA GLY A 788 -31.18 23.94 9.62
C GLY A 788 -31.95 22.70 9.18
N SER A 789 -31.80 22.25 7.94
CA SER A 789 -32.46 21.04 7.42
C SER A 789 -31.77 19.76 7.93
N THR A 790 -30.45 19.78 8.01
CA THR A 790 -29.61 18.75 8.65
C THR A 790 -28.66 19.39 9.66
N TRP A 791 -28.22 18.61 10.63
CA TRP A 791 -27.38 19.07 11.73
C TRP A 791 -26.26 18.07 11.96
N GLU A 792 -25.04 18.57 11.99
CA GLU A 792 -23.84 17.85 12.40
C GLU A 792 -23.51 18.19 13.85
N THR A 793 -23.30 17.17 14.67
CA THR A 793 -22.94 17.31 16.07
C THR A 793 -21.43 17.44 16.19
N LEU A 794 -20.98 18.57 16.75
CA LEU A 794 -19.56 18.87 16.93
C LEU A 794 -19.04 18.27 18.24
N VAL A 795 -19.77 18.48 19.34
CA VAL A 795 -19.44 17.94 20.66
C VAL A 795 -20.70 17.59 21.43
N THR A 796 -20.57 16.66 22.36
CA THR A 796 -21.59 16.28 23.35
C THR A 796 -20.98 16.33 24.74
N ASP A 797 -21.80 16.54 25.76
CA ASP A 797 -21.38 16.52 27.17
C ASP A 797 -20.28 17.56 27.52
N TYR A 798 -20.19 18.63 26.72
CA TYR A 798 -19.18 19.68 26.89
C TYR A 798 -19.55 20.57 28.09
N THR A 799 -18.57 20.98 28.89
CA THR A 799 -18.84 21.70 30.16
C THR A 799 -18.51 23.18 30.10
N ASP A 800 -17.65 23.60 29.16
CA ASP A 800 -17.33 25.00 28.94
C ASP A 800 -18.41 25.69 28.10
N THR A 801 -18.36 27.03 28.05
CA THR A 801 -19.32 27.89 27.32
C THR A 801 -18.72 28.50 26.05
N THR A 802 -17.52 28.06 25.68
CA THR A 802 -16.83 28.45 24.46
C THR A 802 -16.16 27.22 23.87
N LEU A 803 -16.58 26.83 22.67
CA LEU A 803 -15.95 25.77 21.89
C LEU A 803 -15.09 26.41 20.81
N ASN A 804 -13.80 26.05 20.77
CA ASN A 804 -12.93 26.46 19.67
C ASN A 804 -13.06 25.42 18.53
N VAL A 805 -13.57 25.85 17.38
CA VAL A 805 -13.89 25.00 16.22
C VAL A 805 -12.88 25.25 15.11
N THR A 806 -12.20 24.19 14.67
CA THR A 806 -11.41 24.19 13.44
C THR A 806 -12.35 24.28 12.24
N LEU A 807 -12.24 25.34 11.43
CA LEU A 807 -13.17 25.55 10.31
C LEU A 807 -13.00 24.53 9.19
N SER A 808 -11.84 23.90 9.06
CA SER A 808 -11.61 22.77 8.13
C SER A 808 -12.14 21.42 8.67
N ASP A 809 -12.86 21.40 9.80
CA ASP A 809 -13.52 20.19 10.31
C ASP A 809 -15.04 20.27 10.19
N ILE A 810 -15.56 21.35 9.60
CA ILE A 810 -16.99 21.58 9.35
C ILE A 810 -17.17 22.05 7.91
N ALA A 811 -18.37 21.85 7.35
CA ALA A 811 -18.61 22.19 5.97
C ALA A 811 -18.59 23.71 5.68
N GLN A 812 -18.15 24.06 4.47
CA GLN A 812 -18.30 25.40 3.91
C GLN A 812 -19.77 25.68 3.57
N THR A 813 -20.26 26.85 3.97
CA THR A 813 -21.60 27.27 3.59
C THR A 813 -21.82 28.78 3.67
N LEU A 814 -22.83 29.24 2.94
CA LEU A 814 -23.41 30.57 3.09
C LEU A 814 -24.62 30.61 4.05
N ASN A 815 -25.07 29.45 4.50
CA ASN A 815 -26.30 29.25 5.27
C ASN A 815 -26.04 28.59 6.63
N GLY A 816 -24.86 28.83 7.21
CA GLY A 816 -24.43 28.22 8.47
C GLY A 816 -25.35 28.59 9.62
N LEU A 817 -25.78 27.62 10.42
CA LEU A 817 -26.47 27.85 11.70
C LEU A 817 -25.76 27.11 12.82
N LEU A 818 -25.85 27.68 14.03
CA LEU A 818 -25.33 27.11 15.27
C LEU A 818 -26.51 26.80 16.18
N ARG A 819 -26.59 25.57 16.69
CA ARG A 819 -27.52 25.17 17.74
C ARG A 819 -26.73 24.71 18.95
N VAL A 820 -27.10 25.23 20.12
CA VAL A 820 -26.57 24.76 21.40
C VAL A 820 -27.73 24.26 22.23
N GLN A 821 -27.62 23.00 22.63
CA GLN A 821 -28.52 22.40 23.61
C GLN A 821 -27.81 22.30 24.95
N VAL A 822 -28.52 22.62 26.02
CA VAL A 822 -28.06 22.48 27.41
C VAL A 822 -28.81 21.35 28.10
N SER A 823 -28.13 20.63 28.98
CA SER A 823 -28.68 19.60 29.86
C SER A 823 -28.14 19.77 31.28
N ASP A 824 -29.02 19.72 32.27
CA ASP A 824 -28.67 19.66 33.70
C ASP A 824 -28.46 18.21 34.19
N GLY A 825 -28.52 17.26 33.26
CA GLY A 825 -28.54 15.82 33.52
C GLY A 825 -29.87 15.17 33.12
N PHE A 826 -31.00 15.86 33.31
CA PHE A 826 -32.35 15.33 33.06
C PHE A 826 -33.22 16.27 32.23
N HIS A 827 -33.29 17.55 32.57
CA HIS A 827 -33.99 18.55 31.78
C HIS A 827 -33.07 19.09 30.68
N THR A 828 -33.69 19.48 29.57
CA THR A 828 -32.98 20.01 28.41
C THR A 828 -33.65 21.28 27.91
N ALA A 829 -32.84 22.18 27.37
CA ALA A 829 -33.28 23.34 26.61
C ALA A 829 -32.33 23.56 25.44
N GLN A 830 -32.74 24.32 24.44
CA GLN A 830 -31.88 24.64 23.29
C GLN A 830 -32.09 26.07 22.83
N ASP A 831 -31.06 26.61 22.19
CA ASP A 831 -31.12 27.85 21.45
C ASP A 831 -30.39 27.69 20.11
N THR A 832 -30.78 28.49 19.12
CA THR A 832 -30.21 28.49 17.77
C THR A 832 -29.87 29.92 17.38
N SER A 833 -28.74 30.11 16.68
CA SER A 833 -28.32 31.42 16.18
C SER A 833 -29.45 32.17 15.48
N ASP A 834 -29.60 33.47 15.77
CA ASP A 834 -30.73 34.30 15.31
C ASP A 834 -30.83 34.43 13.76
N SER A 835 -29.72 34.24 13.05
CA SER A 835 -29.67 34.23 11.58
C SER A 835 -28.50 33.38 11.08
N THR A 836 -28.44 33.11 9.78
CA THR A 836 -27.33 32.38 9.15
C THR A 836 -26.01 33.16 9.19
N PHE A 837 -24.89 32.44 9.21
CA PHE A 837 -23.51 32.94 9.06
C PHE A 837 -22.77 32.18 7.95
N ILE A 838 -21.56 32.64 7.60
CA ILE A 838 -20.74 32.09 6.52
C ILE A 838 -19.50 31.38 7.10
N THR A 839 -19.32 30.10 6.74
CA THR A 839 -18.03 29.39 6.82
C THR A 839 -17.35 29.49 5.44
N PRO A 840 -16.21 30.17 5.32
CA PRO A 840 -15.55 30.35 4.01
C PRO A 840 -14.81 29.08 3.57
N ASN A 841 -14.56 28.97 2.26
CA ASN A 841 -13.77 27.90 1.66
C ASN A 841 -12.34 27.89 2.21
N THR A 842 -11.78 26.72 2.47
CA THR A 842 -10.36 26.54 2.81
C THR A 842 -9.58 25.89 1.65
N PRO A 843 -8.26 26.09 1.53
CA PRO A 843 -7.48 25.43 0.49
C PRO A 843 -7.42 23.90 0.71
N PRO A 844 -7.35 23.09 -0.36
CA PRO A 844 -7.13 21.65 -0.21
C PRO A 844 -5.76 21.37 0.40
N SER A 845 -5.55 20.14 0.88
CA SER A 845 -4.25 19.63 1.31
C SER A 845 -3.64 18.78 0.19
N CYS A 846 -2.42 19.11 -0.23
CA CYS A 846 -1.73 18.41 -1.31
C CYS A 846 -0.41 17.78 -0.82
N ASP A 847 -0.34 16.44 -0.76
CA ASP A 847 0.88 15.72 -0.40
C ASP A 847 1.44 14.91 -1.58
N ILE A 848 2.73 15.06 -1.88
CA ILE A 848 3.43 14.10 -2.75
C ILE A 848 3.75 12.84 -1.92
N VAL A 849 3.19 11.70 -2.32
CA VAL A 849 3.45 10.39 -1.71
C VAL A 849 4.61 9.69 -2.39
N ASN A 850 4.71 9.79 -3.71
CA ASN A 850 5.83 9.28 -4.49
C ASN A 850 6.13 10.24 -5.65
N PRO A 851 7.41 10.44 -6.04
CA PRO A 851 8.63 9.90 -5.45
C PRO A 851 8.97 10.55 -4.10
N LEU A 852 9.77 9.85 -3.28
CA LEU A 852 10.36 10.45 -2.08
C LEU A 852 11.39 11.53 -2.47
N ASP A 853 11.56 12.51 -1.61
CA ASP A 853 12.56 13.57 -1.83
C ASP A 853 13.98 12.98 -1.93
N ASN A 854 14.73 13.49 -2.91
CA ASN A 854 16.07 13.04 -3.32
C ASN A 854 16.15 11.64 -3.94
N SER A 855 15.03 11.09 -4.43
CA SER A 855 15.05 9.84 -5.19
C SER A 855 15.81 9.99 -6.52
N SER A 856 16.46 8.91 -6.95
CA SER A 856 17.18 8.84 -8.23
C SER A 856 16.53 7.80 -9.14
N PHE A 857 16.35 8.17 -10.41
CA PHE A 857 15.76 7.32 -11.45
C PHE A 857 16.74 7.16 -12.60
N VAL A 858 16.92 5.91 -13.03
CA VAL A 858 17.95 5.56 -14.02
C VAL A 858 17.38 4.74 -15.17
N GLY A 859 17.87 5.00 -16.37
CA GLY A 859 17.60 4.15 -17.53
C GLY A 859 16.11 4.11 -17.93
N VAL A 860 15.57 2.91 -18.12
CA VAL A 860 14.18 2.66 -18.55
C VAL A 860 13.19 2.66 -17.39
N GLN A 861 13.66 2.85 -16.16
CA GLN A 861 12.80 2.81 -14.98
C GLN A 861 11.69 3.86 -15.11
N PRO A 862 10.41 3.45 -15.03
CA PRO A 862 9.30 4.39 -14.94
C PRO A 862 9.37 5.20 -13.65
N ILE A 863 9.02 6.47 -13.74
CA ILE A 863 8.96 7.40 -12.62
C ILE A 863 7.49 7.56 -12.23
N VAL A 864 7.12 6.92 -11.12
CA VAL A 864 5.75 6.94 -10.59
C VAL A 864 5.58 8.19 -9.73
N PHE A 865 4.61 9.02 -10.07
CA PHE A 865 4.16 10.14 -9.27
C PHE A 865 2.81 9.80 -8.68
N ASP A 866 2.74 9.78 -7.35
CA ASP A 866 1.50 9.59 -6.61
C ASP A 866 1.33 10.78 -5.67
N ALA A 867 0.17 11.41 -5.71
CA ALA A 867 -0.26 12.42 -4.76
C ALA A 867 -1.35 11.83 -3.86
N PHE A 868 -1.43 12.35 -2.66
CA PHE A 868 -2.61 12.26 -1.82
C PHE A 868 -3.15 13.67 -1.69
N VAL A 869 -4.39 13.85 -2.13
CA VAL A 869 -5.07 15.13 -2.06
C VAL A 869 -6.34 14.95 -1.26
N SER A 870 -6.61 15.88 -0.37
CA SER A 870 -7.84 15.85 0.40
C SER A 870 -8.29 17.26 0.67
N ASP A 871 -9.58 17.48 0.56
CA ASP A 871 -10.21 18.75 0.90
C ASP A 871 -11.25 18.49 1.98
N ALA A 872 -11.34 19.36 2.98
CA ALA A 872 -12.26 19.16 4.09
C ALA A 872 -13.72 19.28 3.63
N GLU A 873 -13.93 20.11 2.62
CA GLU A 873 -15.19 20.39 1.93
C GLU A 873 -15.52 19.31 0.88
N GLY A 874 -14.61 18.34 0.67
CA GLY A 874 -14.82 17.18 -0.20
C GLY A 874 -14.61 17.45 -1.69
N ASP A 875 -13.94 18.56 -2.06
CA ASP A 875 -13.75 18.96 -3.45
C ASP A 875 -12.29 19.22 -3.82
N VAL A 876 -11.72 18.32 -4.62
CA VAL A 876 -10.47 18.57 -5.34
C VAL A 876 -10.76 18.46 -6.83
N SER A 877 -10.72 19.60 -7.53
CA SER A 877 -11.14 19.70 -8.92
C SER A 877 -9.99 19.45 -9.91
N ASN A 878 -8.74 19.63 -9.49
CA ASN A 878 -7.58 19.53 -10.36
C ASN A 878 -6.30 19.23 -9.57
N VAL A 879 -5.48 18.32 -10.10
CA VAL A 879 -4.15 17.97 -9.59
C VAL A 879 -3.17 18.05 -10.75
N GLN A 880 -2.16 18.91 -10.65
CA GLN A 880 -1.18 19.16 -11.72
C GLN A 880 0.23 18.93 -11.23
N TRP A 881 1.06 18.34 -12.10
CA TRP A 881 2.46 18.09 -11.84
C TRP A 881 3.33 18.92 -12.76
N SER A 882 4.39 19.52 -12.23
CA SER A 882 5.34 20.31 -13.00
C SER A 882 6.79 20.03 -12.60
N SER A 883 7.70 20.28 -13.54
CA SER A 883 9.14 20.13 -13.41
C SER A 883 9.80 21.46 -13.74
N ASN A 884 10.77 21.89 -12.91
CA ASN A 884 11.59 23.08 -13.17
C ASN A 884 12.31 23.05 -14.54
N LEU A 885 12.61 21.85 -15.06
CA LEU A 885 13.23 21.69 -16.37
C LEU A 885 12.19 21.54 -17.47
N ASP A 886 11.13 20.76 -17.25
CA ASP A 886 10.24 20.28 -18.32
C ASP A 886 8.86 20.95 -18.36
N GLY A 887 8.56 21.83 -17.42
CA GLY A 887 7.26 22.50 -17.33
C GLY A 887 6.18 21.55 -16.85
N ASN A 888 4.95 21.69 -17.35
CA ASN A 888 3.85 20.79 -17.00
C ASN A 888 4.13 19.36 -17.47
N ILE A 889 4.09 18.40 -16.55
CA ILE A 889 4.38 16.99 -16.84
C ILE A 889 3.16 16.09 -16.88
N GLY A 890 2.04 16.50 -16.29
CA GLY A 890 0.80 15.72 -16.32
C GLY A 890 -0.24 16.23 -15.31
N ASN A 891 -1.42 15.63 -15.34
CA ASN A 891 -2.50 15.89 -14.39
C ASN A 891 -3.04 14.57 -13.83
N GLY A 892 -3.65 14.63 -12.65
CA GLY A 892 -4.20 13.47 -11.93
C GLY A 892 -3.38 13.11 -10.69
N GLU A 893 -3.99 12.37 -9.78
CA GLU A 893 -3.35 11.93 -8.53
C GLU A 893 -2.22 10.93 -8.77
N SER A 894 -2.33 10.09 -9.80
CA SER A 894 -1.28 9.16 -10.21
C SER A 894 -0.89 9.38 -11.67
N ILE A 895 0.38 9.65 -11.93
CA ILE A 895 0.93 9.70 -13.29
C ILE A 895 2.25 8.92 -13.35
N ILE A 896 2.54 8.31 -14.51
CA ILE A 896 3.80 7.59 -14.73
C ILE A 896 4.52 8.29 -15.88
N SER A 897 5.69 8.85 -15.59
CA SER A 897 6.62 9.40 -16.58
C SER A 897 7.81 8.47 -16.76
N GLU A 898 8.71 8.82 -17.66
CA GLU A 898 9.97 8.13 -17.90
C GLU A 898 11.00 9.10 -18.49
N LEU A 899 12.26 8.67 -18.50
CA LEU A 899 13.34 9.41 -19.15
C LEU A 899 13.06 9.60 -20.65
N GLY A 900 13.32 10.81 -21.16
CA GLY A 900 13.36 11.10 -22.59
C GLY A 900 12.94 12.51 -22.94
N SER A 901 12.45 12.69 -24.18
CA SER A 901 11.99 13.99 -24.68
C SER A 901 10.61 13.87 -25.32
N GLY A 902 9.81 14.93 -25.24
CA GLY A 902 8.43 14.93 -25.74
C GLY A 902 7.45 14.33 -24.74
N SER A 903 6.35 13.77 -25.24
CA SER A 903 5.27 13.18 -24.43
C SER A 903 5.01 11.74 -24.81
N LEU A 904 4.59 10.95 -23.83
CA LEU A 904 4.02 9.63 -24.02
C LEU A 904 2.70 9.71 -24.80
N PRO A 905 2.24 8.60 -25.42
CA PRO A 905 0.91 8.54 -26.04
C PRO A 905 -0.24 8.92 -25.09
N SER A 906 -0.05 8.76 -23.78
CA SER A 906 -0.98 9.21 -22.73
C SER A 906 -1.04 10.73 -22.55
N GLY A 907 -0.15 11.49 -23.19
CA GLY A 907 -0.01 12.94 -23.03
C GLY A 907 0.94 13.36 -21.91
N ILE A 908 1.35 12.43 -21.03
CA ILE A 908 2.32 12.67 -19.96
C ILE A 908 3.68 13.03 -20.56
N ARG A 909 4.31 14.10 -20.07
CA ARG A 909 5.62 14.55 -20.57
C ARG A 909 6.73 13.69 -19.97
N ARG A 910 7.69 13.31 -20.81
CA ARG A 910 8.92 12.66 -20.39
C ARG A 910 9.86 13.65 -19.70
N LEU A 911 10.65 13.18 -18.75
CA LEU A 911 11.65 13.98 -18.05
C LEU A 911 13.00 13.89 -18.76
N ARG A 912 13.67 15.04 -18.95
CA ARG A 912 15.05 15.07 -19.48
C ARG A 912 16.05 14.68 -18.40
N GLU A 913 17.28 14.37 -18.77
CA GLU A 913 18.33 14.16 -17.77
C GLU A 913 18.59 15.44 -16.96
N GLY A 914 18.75 15.28 -15.65
CA GLY A 914 19.10 16.37 -14.73
C GLY A 914 18.47 16.24 -13.35
N THR A 915 18.75 17.25 -12.52
CA THR A 915 18.07 17.42 -11.22
C THR A 915 16.77 18.17 -11.43
N HIS A 916 15.66 17.54 -11.06
CA HIS A 916 14.33 18.11 -11.14
C HIS A 916 13.84 18.53 -9.77
N THR A 917 13.24 19.71 -9.69
CA THR A 917 12.27 20.04 -8.64
C THR A 917 10.90 19.76 -9.23
N ILE A 918 10.25 18.73 -8.70
CA ILE A 918 8.89 18.35 -9.06
C ILE A 918 7.95 19.06 -8.11
N THR A 919 6.99 19.81 -8.65
CA THR A 919 5.95 20.50 -7.89
C THR A 919 4.60 19.95 -8.29
N MET A 920 3.87 19.44 -7.31
CA MET A 920 2.47 19.08 -7.43
C MET A 920 1.61 20.21 -6.86
N THR A 921 0.56 20.59 -7.58
CA THR A 921 -0.39 21.63 -7.16
C THR A 921 -1.79 21.05 -7.28
N CYS A 922 -2.57 21.13 -6.20
CA CYS A 922 -3.97 20.75 -6.22
C CYS A 922 -4.87 21.96 -5.93
N SER A 923 -6.09 21.95 -6.49
CA SER A 923 -7.05 23.04 -6.33
C SER A 923 -8.47 22.52 -6.18
N ASP A 924 -9.27 23.18 -5.36
CA ASP A 924 -10.72 22.95 -5.21
C ASP A 924 -11.52 23.62 -6.35
N SER A 925 -12.86 23.54 -6.36
CA SER A 925 -13.69 24.26 -7.34
C SER A 925 -13.82 25.77 -7.05
N GLY A 926 -13.52 26.21 -5.82
CA GLY A 926 -13.43 27.61 -5.43
C GLY A 926 -12.19 28.32 -5.98
N GLY A 927 -11.22 27.57 -6.51
CA GLY A 927 -9.96 28.03 -7.05
C GLY A 927 -8.88 28.32 -6.00
N LEU A 928 -9.05 27.89 -4.74
CA LEU A 928 -7.95 27.89 -3.78
C LEU A 928 -7.00 26.73 -4.10
N THR A 929 -5.72 26.90 -3.77
CA THR A 929 -4.67 25.97 -4.19
C THR A 929 -3.70 25.73 -3.05
N ASP A 930 -3.18 24.51 -2.98
CA ASP A 930 -2.01 24.15 -2.18
C ASP A 930 -0.99 23.40 -3.06
N SER A 931 0.25 23.24 -2.58
CA SER A 931 1.30 22.58 -3.34
C SER A 931 2.34 21.89 -2.47
N SER A 932 2.86 20.78 -2.98
CA SER A 932 4.00 20.06 -2.41
C SER A 932 5.11 19.89 -3.45
N SER A 933 6.36 19.75 -3.00
CA SER A 933 7.50 19.63 -3.91
C SER A 933 8.58 18.68 -3.38
N VAL A 934 9.20 17.96 -4.31
CA VAL A 934 10.32 17.05 -4.07
C VAL A 934 11.41 17.25 -5.13
N THR A 935 12.65 16.94 -4.77
CA THR A 935 13.80 16.94 -5.68
C THR A 935 14.08 15.51 -6.14
N ILE A 936 14.29 15.29 -7.42
CA ILE A 936 14.72 13.98 -7.95
C ILE A 936 15.87 14.13 -8.94
N GLU A 937 16.70 13.10 -9.05
CA GLU A 937 17.72 13.00 -10.11
C GLU A 937 17.23 12.02 -11.19
N VAL A 938 17.24 12.46 -12.45
CA VAL A 938 16.92 11.62 -13.60
C VAL A 938 18.17 11.50 -14.45
N SER A 939 18.65 10.28 -14.65
CA SER A 939 19.89 9.99 -15.38
C SER A 939 19.68 8.85 -16.36
N LEU A 940 20.40 8.88 -17.48
CA LEU A 940 20.43 7.74 -18.39
C LEU A 940 21.20 6.56 -17.78
N ILE A 941 22.33 6.85 -17.15
CA ILE A 941 23.25 5.84 -16.67
C ILE A 941 23.18 5.82 -15.15
N GLN A 942 23.13 4.61 -14.59
CA GLN A 942 23.33 4.40 -13.18
C GLN A 942 24.77 4.77 -12.83
N ARG A 943 24.95 5.91 -12.15
CA ARG A 943 26.24 6.25 -11.55
C ARG A 943 26.52 5.25 -10.44
N GLN A 944 27.77 4.84 -10.28
CA GLN A 944 28.18 3.99 -9.17
C GLN A 944 27.73 4.62 -7.84
N ILE A 945 26.83 3.93 -7.14
CA ILE A 945 26.31 4.37 -5.85
C ILE A 945 27.17 3.74 -4.76
N LYS A 946 27.70 4.57 -3.87
CA LYS A 946 28.46 4.09 -2.72
C LYS A 946 27.48 3.39 -1.77
N GLY A 947 27.71 2.12 -1.45
CA GLY A 947 26.80 1.30 -0.66
C GLY A 947 25.89 0.37 -1.46
N ASP A 948 25.81 0.53 -2.78
CA ASP A 948 25.14 -0.42 -3.70
C ASP A 948 26.13 -1.55 -4.01
N ALA A 949 26.03 -2.62 -3.23
CA ALA A 949 26.96 -3.73 -3.20
C ALA A 949 26.62 -4.80 -4.25
N ASP A 950 25.35 -5.06 -4.56
CA ASP A 950 24.97 -5.97 -5.66
C ASP A 950 24.80 -5.29 -7.03
N ASN A 951 24.99 -3.97 -7.10
CA ASN A 951 24.95 -3.12 -8.30
C ASN A 951 23.56 -3.08 -8.95
N ASP A 952 22.51 -3.40 -8.22
CA ASP A 952 21.17 -3.51 -8.79
C ASP A 952 20.53 -2.15 -9.11
N GLY A 953 21.08 -1.05 -8.61
CA GLY A 953 20.50 0.28 -8.85
C GLY A 953 20.16 1.09 -7.63
N ASP A 954 20.14 0.48 -6.46
CA ASP A 954 19.76 1.14 -5.24
C ASP A 954 20.57 0.65 -4.04
N ILE A 955 20.42 1.33 -2.91
CA ILE A 955 20.91 0.83 -1.62
C ILE A 955 19.68 0.28 -0.90
N ASP A 956 19.65 -1.02 -0.66
CA ASP A 956 18.57 -1.72 0.02
C ASP A 956 19.05 -2.83 0.97
N MET A 957 18.14 -3.69 1.43
CA MET A 957 18.47 -4.75 2.39
C MET A 957 19.43 -5.81 1.82
N ASN A 958 19.43 -6.05 0.50
CA ASN A 958 20.38 -6.94 -0.16
C ASN A 958 21.81 -6.41 0.00
N ASP A 959 22.01 -5.11 -0.17
CA ASP A 959 23.31 -4.49 0.06
C ASP A 959 23.73 -4.59 1.51
N ILE A 960 22.83 -4.25 2.44
CA ILE A 960 23.10 -4.38 3.87
C ILE A 960 23.46 -5.83 4.22
N ASN A 961 22.83 -6.82 3.60
CA ASN A 961 23.14 -8.23 3.79
C ASN A 961 24.53 -8.60 3.25
N LEU A 962 24.93 -8.05 2.10
CA LEU A 962 26.28 -8.24 1.54
C LEU A 962 27.34 -7.56 2.40
N LEU A 963 27.13 -6.30 2.79
CA LEU A 963 27.99 -5.57 3.72
C LEU A 963 28.17 -6.35 5.03
N ARG A 964 27.10 -6.97 5.54
CA ARG A 964 27.15 -7.77 6.77
C ARG A 964 28.03 -9.01 6.64
N GLN A 965 28.11 -9.63 5.45
CA GLN A 965 28.96 -10.80 5.23
C GLN A 965 30.45 -10.45 5.31
N ASP A 966 30.82 -9.22 4.93
CA ASP A 966 32.21 -8.76 4.88
C ASP A 966 32.64 -7.90 6.09
N LEU A 967 31.82 -7.86 7.15
CA LEU A 967 32.13 -7.15 8.40
C LEU A 967 33.48 -7.59 9.00
N GLY A 968 34.35 -6.62 9.22
CA GLY A 968 35.69 -6.79 9.80
C GLY A 968 36.79 -7.13 8.79
N ASN A 969 36.46 -7.23 7.51
CA ASN A 969 37.43 -7.44 6.44
C ASN A 969 37.96 -6.11 5.87
N SER A 970 39.18 -6.14 5.33
CA SER A 970 39.71 -5.09 4.47
C SER A 970 39.00 -5.11 3.12
N ILE A 971 38.92 -3.97 2.43
CA ILE A 971 38.39 -3.90 1.06
C ILE A 971 39.18 -4.73 0.03
N ASP A 972 40.40 -5.18 0.39
CA ASP A 972 41.25 -6.02 -0.46
C ASP A 972 40.75 -7.48 -0.48
N GLY A 973 40.22 -7.93 -1.62
CA GLY A 973 39.92 -9.34 -1.88
C GLY A 973 38.51 -9.81 -1.48
N ILE A 974 37.58 -8.87 -1.27
CA ILE A 974 36.16 -9.13 -1.00
C ILE A 974 35.29 -8.71 -2.19
N SER A 975 34.07 -9.26 -2.26
CA SER A 975 33.20 -9.18 -3.45
C SER A 975 32.75 -7.75 -3.80
N CYS A 976 32.49 -6.91 -2.81
CA CYS A 976 32.00 -5.54 -3.03
C CYS A 976 33.08 -4.44 -2.98
N GLY A 977 34.29 -4.77 -2.51
CA GLY A 977 35.45 -3.87 -2.50
C GLY A 977 35.19 -2.50 -1.88
N ALA A 978 35.72 -1.43 -2.52
CA ALA A 978 35.62 -0.05 -2.05
C ALA A 978 34.18 0.51 -1.99
N LYS A 979 33.19 -0.16 -2.60
CA LYS A 979 31.79 0.30 -2.59
C LYS A 979 31.12 0.09 -1.24
N CYS A 980 31.53 -0.95 -0.52
CA CYS A 980 31.05 -1.26 0.82
C CYS A 980 31.72 -0.44 1.93
N ASP A 981 32.81 0.26 1.61
CA ASP A 981 33.51 1.15 2.53
C ASP A 981 32.89 2.55 2.48
N MET A 982 31.73 2.71 3.11
CA MET A 982 30.94 3.93 3.06
C MET A 982 31.69 5.17 3.58
N ASN A 983 32.70 4.99 4.44
CA ASN A 983 33.44 6.08 5.06
C ASN A 983 34.88 6.30 4.53
N ASP A 984 35.32 5.48 3.58
CA ASP A 984 36.66 5.51 2.94
C ASP A 984 37.83 5.24 3.92
N ASP A 985 37.64 4.39 4.94
CA ASP A 985 38.70 3.98 5.89
C ASP A 985 39.40 2.66 5.51
N ALA A 986 39.01 2.08 4.37
CA ALA A 986 39.46 0.79 3.83
C ALA A 986 39.09 -0.45 4.67
N VAL A 987 38.17 -0.34 5.63
CA VAL A 987 37.74 -1.44 6.50
C VAL A 987 36.22 -1.46 6.64
N ILE A 988 35.57 -2.52 6.17
CA ILE A 988 34.11 -2.66 6.34
C ILE A 988 33.80 -2.92 7.81
N ASN A 989 33.12 -1.98 8.44
CA ASN A 989 32.77 -2.06 9.85
C ASN A 989 31.33 -1.59 10.13
N ALA A 990 30.95 -1.56 11.40
CA ALA A 990 29.59 -1.20 11.81
C ALA A 990 29.21 0.24 11.43
N LEU A 991 30.19 1.15 11.24
CA LEU A 991 29.94 2.49 10.74
C LEU A 991 29.47 2.46 9.29
N ASP A 992 30.08 1.61 8.45
CA ASP A 992 29.68 1.49 7.05
C ASP A 992 28.28 0.93 6.91
N MET A 993 27.94 -0.08 7.72
CA MET A 993 26.56 -0.58 7.76
C MET A 993 25.56 0.49 8.18
N ARG A 994 25.88 1.34 9.17
CA ARG A 994 25.00 2.45 9.57
C ARG A 994 24.85 3.49 8.47
N LEU A 995 25.93 3.83 7.79
CA LEU A 995 25.89 4.78 6.68
C LEU A 995 25.09 4.22 5.50
N ALA A 996 25.24 2.94 5.18
CA ALA A 996 24.44 2.27 4.16
C ALA A 996 22.96 2.20 4.54
N ALA A 997 22.64 1.90 5.81
CA ALA A 997 21.27 1.89 6.30
C ALA A 997 20.60 3.28 6.25
N ILE A 998 21.38 4.35 6.49
CA ILE A 998 20.92 5.74 6.34
C ILE A 998 20.75 6.13 4.86
N ALA A 999 21.64 5.65 3.99
CA ALA A 999 21.60 5.92 2.56
C ALA A 999 20.59 5.04 1.81
N CYS A 1000 19.99 4.06 2.49
CA CYS A 1000 19.03 3.16 1.91
C CYS A 1000 17.81 3.89 1.36
N THR A 1001 17.45 3.52 0.14
CA THR A 1001 16.39 4.18 -0.63
C THR A 1001 15.01 3.55 -0.43
N ARG A 1002 14.93 2.45 0.33
CA ARG A 1002 13.69 1.73 0.63
C ARG A 1002 13.44 1.61 2.15
N PRO A 1003 12.17 1.69 2.59
CA PRO A 1003 11.84 1.38 3.98
C PRO A 1003 12.14 -0.10 4.26
N GLY A 1004 12.91 -0.37 5.33
CA GLY A 1004 13.26 -1.73 5.73
C GLY A 1004 14.73 -1.94 6.07
N CYS A 1005 15.64 -1.08 5.62
CA CYS A 1005 17.08 -1.17 5.93
C CYS A 1005 17.48 -0.89 7.39
N ALA A 1006 16.51 -0.85 8.31
CA ALA A 1006 16.80 -0.72 9.71
C ALA A 1006 17.72 -1.86 10.15
N ILE A 1007 18.89 -1.48 10.68
CA ILE A 1007 19.83 -2.40 11.28
C ILE A 1007 19.71 -2.26 12.80
N ASP A 1008 19.47 -3.38 13.48
CA ASP A 1008 19.50 -3.47 14.95
C ASP A 1008 20.91 -3.28 15.51
#